data_AF-A0A662KSH4-F1
#
_entry.id   AF-A0A662KSH4-F1
#
_cell.length_a   1.000
_cell.length_b   1.000
_cell.length_c   1.000
_cell.angle_alpha   90.00
_cell.angle_beta   90.00
_cell.angle_gamma   90.00
#
_symmetry.space_group_name_H-M   'P 1'
#
loop_
_entity.id
_entity.type
_entity.pdbx_description
1 polymer ?
#
loop_
_entity_poly.entity_id
_entity_poly.type
_entity_poly.pdbx_seq_one_letter_code
_entity_poly.pdbx_strand_id
1 'polypeptide(L)'
;KIKQIVSDGNIEISKAAGIKNGQRILFLNIFSEGKTDVKIEYELPEKPLFNKDEHDFLIICPDEWITDLQPLAEQKEQYGIKTVIVGLNEIYEGKYFAVNGRDDAEKIKYFIKDAIEEWGIKYVMLVGGRKSLKDEWLMPVRYVWLNDRSSSWEYERCFLSDLYFADIYDADGKFSSWDTNNNGYYGEYDHELNGKKVADEVDLYPDVYVGRLAARNKMELKKVIENIIEYERNPSSKFNNVVLCGGDLYLHDPWDVAEGEYLLDKIAEEMKGYNIIKLYASSGLNARKINEAINGGAGFVIFEGAGNHHLWATHAKDDEKWIFYYERNILQLKNDYLPIVLTSGARLGTFNRSRECFNWFFVARGKAIASIGPTGLCWIGHGKNVTEMFLGNLHVRLCKRMASRCLLGDAWGEAIIEYLSNFSWRGVAKAFHMKAAEELEIFGDPTLKIGGYERLAAKTNNVLHVGGDGPNNYTKIQDAIDDANDGDTIIVHTGTYNEDLFIDKSLKIIGEGAEIKTNGIVISASDVFIEGFIVEGYKKGTGLLCYGDNISIRNNEIRHFNTSIFVEGSSCHVEENEIKNNECGIWLNGSYGAEIKNNFVTDNWYGVWGEYASSPVIQNNNFSYNAWYAVWMEGKDGQIGGNDFYRNWYCIYLYNSRYFIINNNSIYGNIHGPQFVNSSYNIIEDNTITKNEHYGIYFGWRSIENVIRKNNFIENAQNARDDAGNKWQDNYWSDYIGLKIKLLYLLHIPYYIPKFSFDWHPAIQPQ
;
A
#
# COMPACT_ATOMS: atom_id res chain seq x y z
N LYS A 1 16.56 8.61 16.76
CA LYS A 1 17.90 8.17 17.26
C LYS A 1 17.76 6.83 17.97
N ILE A 2 18.47 5.79 17.52
CA ILE A 2 18.52 4.51 18.25
C ILE A 2 19.49 4.66 19.42
N LYS A 3 19.04 4.37 20.65
CA LYS A 3 19.83 4.45 21.89
C LYS A 3 20.52 3.12 22.19
N GLN A 4 19.77 2.03 22.11
CA GLN A 4 20.26 0.69 22.43
C GLN A 4 19.50 -0.37 21.65
N ILE A 5 20.19 -1.43 21.25
CA ILE A 5 19.58 -2.68 20.77
C ILE A 5 20.18 -3.81 21.62
N VAL A 6 19.33 -4.53 22.34
CA VAL A 6 19.71 -5.68 23.19
C VAL A 6 18.99 -6.91 22.66
N SER A 7 19.70 -8.03 22.56
CA SER A 7 19.17 -9.29 22.07
C SER A 7 19.64 -10.44 22.94
N ASP A 8 18.78 -11.42 23.19
CA ASP A 8 19.12 -12.66 23.90
C ASP A 8 19.73 -13.74 22.98
N GLY A 9 19.70 -13.51 21.67
CA GLY A 9 20.28 -14.35 20.63
C GLY A 9 21.14 -13.58 19.63
N ASN A 10 21.72 -14.29 18.68
CA ASN A 10 22.49 -13.67 17.59
C ASN A 10 21.53 -12.97 16.62
N ILE A 11 21.74 -11.67 16.44
CA ILE A 11 21.02 -10.85 15.47
C ILE A 11 21.98 -10.14 14.54
N GLU A 12 21.51 -9.89 13.34
CA GLU A 12 22.09 -8.95 12.40
C GLU A 12 21.19 -7.73 12.28
N ILE A 13 21.81 -6.56 12.17
CA ILE A 13 21.11 -5.29 12.08
C ILE A 13 21.56 -4.61 10.78
N SER A 14 20.59 -4.17 10.00
CA SER A 14 20.79 -3.23 8.89
C SER A 14 19.94 -1.99 9.15
N LYS A 15 20.47 -0.82 8.77
CA LYS A 15 19.78 0.47 8.89
C LYS A 15 19.82 1.16 7.54
N ALA A 16 18.77 1.89 7.22
CA ALA A 16 18.68 2.70 6.01
C ALA A 16 17.81 3.94 6.24
N ALA A 17 17.92 4.93 5.37
CA ALA A 17 16.92 5.99 5.24
C ALA A 17 16.17 5.81 3.91
N GLY A 18 14.87 6.13 3.88
CA GLY A 18 14.11 6.03 2.63
C GLY A 18 12.68 6.54 2.75
N ILE A 19 11.96 6.53 1.64
CA ILE A 19 10.56 6.96 1.53
C ILE A 19 9.58 5.79 1.58
N LYS A 20 8.56 5.87 2.41
CA LYS A 20 7.49 4.87 2.50
C LYS A 20 6.15 5.56 2.70
N ASN A 21 5.14 5.22 1.90
CA ASN A 21 3.83 5.88 1.92
C ASN A 21 3.96 7.42 1.85
N GLY A 22 4.89 7.93 1.05
CA GLY A 22 5.17 9.37 0.91
C GLY A 22 5.88 10.04 2.10
N GLN A 23 6.28 9.29 3.13
CA GLN A 23 7.01 9.80 4.29
C GLN A 23 8.45 9.29 4.33
N ARG A 24 9.41 10.18 4.63
CA ARG A 24 10.81 9.79 4.85
C ARG A 24 11.01 9.25 6.24
N ILE A 25 11.48 8.01 6.33
CA ILE A 25 11.61 7.27 7.58
C ILE A 25 12.98 6.59 7.67
N LEU A 26 13.37 6.22 8.89
CA LEU A 26 14.53 5.38 9.13
C LEU A 26 14.08 3.92 9.25
N PHE A 27 14.71 3.05 8.48
CA PHE A 27 14.50 1.62 8.52
C PHE A 27 15.49 0.97 9.48
N LEU A 28 14.99 0.03 10.28
CA LEU A 28 15.78 -0.83 11.14
C LEU A 28 15.38 -2.28 10.87
N ASN A 29 16.19 -2.98 10.10
CA ASN A 29 15.99 -4.38 9.76
C ASN A 29 16.79 -5.25 10.74
N ILE A 30 16.12 -6.23 11.34
CA ILE A 30 16.72 -7.12 12.33
C ILE A 30 16.49 -8.56 11.88
N PHE A 31 17.59 -9.26 11.59
CA PHE A 31 17.57 -10.64 11.14
C PHE A 31 18.05 -11.57 12.25
N SER A 32 17.36 -12.69 12.45
CA SER A 32 17.79 -13.74 13.38
C SER A 32 17.59 -15.12 12.77
N GLU A 33 18.55 -16.02 13.01
CA GLU A 33 18.51 -17.42 12.54
C GLU A 33 17.55 -18.28 13.39
N GLY A 34 16.95 -17.73 14.45
CA GLY A 34 16.04 -18.43 15.35
C GLY A 34 15.09 -17.50 16.09
N LYS A 35 14.32 -18.07 17.03
CA LYS A 35 13.48 -17.27 17.93
C LYS A 35 14.38 -16.53 18.92
N THR A 36 14.32 -15.21 18.85
CA THR A 36 15.18 -14.30 19.60
C THR A 36 14.34 -13.10 20.05
N ASP A 37 14.46 -12.74 21.32
CA ASP A 37 13.84 -11.54 21.89
C ASP A 37 14.78 -10.35 21.72
N VAL A 38 14.30 -9.31 21.04
CA VAL A 38 15.07 -8.09 20.77
C VAL A 38 14.40 -6.89 21.42
N LYS A 39 15.10 -6.23 22.33
CA LYS A 39 14.69 -4.98 22.95
C LYS A 39 15.38 -3.81 22.26
N ILE A 40 14.60 -2.87 21.74
CA ILE A 40 15.10 -1.67 21.05
C ILE A 40 14.71 -0.46 21.88
N GLU A 41 15.70 0.31 22.31
CA GLU A 41 15.50 1.61 22.93
C GLU A 41 15.86 2.69 21.90
N TYR A 42 14.91 3.57 21.63
CA TYR A 42 15.08 4.65 20.66
C TYR A 42 14.31 5.90 21.11
N GLU A 43 14.63 7.00 20.46
CA GLU A 43 13.96 8.28 20.63
C GLU A 43 13.45 8.73 19.26
N LEU A 44 12.14 8.93 19.18
CA LEU A 44 11.51 9.52 18.01
C LEU A 44 11.87 11.00 17.92
N PRO A 45 12.02 11.54 16.70
CA PRO A 45 12.20 12.98 16.56
C PRO A 45 10.92 13.70 17.03
N GLU A 46 11.07 14.81 17.76
CA GLU A 46 9.93 15.62 18.26
C GLU A 46 9.08 16.21 17.12
N LYS A 47 9.69 16.39 15.94
CA LYS A 47 9.08 16.87 14.71
C LYS A 47 9.74 16.20 13.49
N PRO A 48 9.03 16.07 12.35
CA PRO A 48 9.66 15.65 11.11
C PRO A 48 10.89 16.51 10.78
N LEU A 49 11.93 15.87 10.23
CA LEU A 49 13.13 16.56 9.74
C LEU A 49 12.78 17.58 8.65
N PHE A 50 11.81 17.24 7.80
CA PHE A 50 11.32 18.06 6.70
C PHE A 50 9.80 18.19 6.82
N ASN A 51 9.28 19.41 6.70
CA ASN A 51 7.85 19.71 6.85
C ASN A 51 7.30 20.61 5.73
N LYS A 52 8.02 20.67 4.60
CA LYS A 52 7.66 21.44 3.42
C LYS A 52 6.76 20.64 2.49
N ASP A 53 5.85 21.34 1.81
CA ASP A 53 4.85 20.78 0.90
C ASP A 53 4.60 21.69 -0.32
N GLU A 54 5.62 22.44 -0.74
CA GLU A 54 5.55 23.40 -1.86
C GLU A 54 5.36 22.69 -3.20
N HIS A 55 6.13 21.62 -3.44
CA HIS A 55 6.04 20.81 -4.65
C HIS A 55 6.12 19.31 -4.30
N ASP A 56 5.34 18.48 -4.99
CA ASP A 56 5.37 17.03 -4.88
C ASP A 56 6.24 16.40 -5.98
N PHE A 57 6.21 16.97 -7.20
CA PHE A 57 6.80 16.39 -8.40
C PHE A 57 7.79 17.35 -9.08
N LEU A 58 9.04 16.91 -9.21
CA LEU A 58 10.11 17.63 -9.90
C LEU A 58 10.42 16.98 -11.25
N ILE A 59 10.27 17.75 -12.32
CA ILE A 59 10.69 17.35 -13.67
C ILE A 59 12.01 18.05 -13.99
N ILE A 60 13.08 17.29 -14.24
CA ILE A 60 14.38 17.84 -14.64
C ILE A 60 14.61 17.55 -16.13
N CYS A 61 14.94 18.56 -16.92
CA CYS A 61 15.09 18.41 -18.37
C CYS A 61 16.14 19.36 -18.98
N PRO A 62 16.61 19.13 -20.23
CA PRO A 62 17.25 20.16 -21.02
C PRO A 62 16.40 21.44 -21.05
N ASP A 63 17.02 22.61 -20.92
CA ASP A 63 16.32 23.89 -20.83
C ASP A 63 15.42 24.15 -22.03
N GLU A 64 15.84 23.71 -23.23
CA GLU A 64 15.05 23.83 -24.44
C GLU A 64 13.74 23.02 -24.43
N TRP A 65 13.53 22.09 -23.48
CA TRP A 65 12.38 21.19 -23.40
C TRP A 65 11.35 21.61 -22.35
N ILE A 66 11.64 22.64 -21.55
CA ILE A 66 10.74 23.13 -20.48
C ILE A 66 9.34 23.41 -21.04
N THR A 67 9.23 24.20 -22.11
CA THR A 67 7.92 24.53 -22.72
C THR A 67 7.21 23.31 -23.30
N ASP A 68 7.95 22.31 -23.78
CA ASP A 68 7.37 21.10 -24.35
C ASP A 68 6.78 20.18 -23.24
N LEU A 69 7.27 20.29 -22.00
CA LEU A 69 6.81 19.55 -20.82
C LEU A 69 5.69 20.25 -20.04
N GLN A 70 5.46 21.55 -20.27
CA GLN A 70 4.44 22.33 -19.57
C GLN A 70 3.04 21.68 -19.61
N PRO A 71 2.54 21.12 -20.74
CA PRO A 71 1.23 20.47 -20.76
C PRO A 71 1.12 19.25 -19.83
N LEU A 72 2.23 18.53 -19.61
CA LEU A 72 2.26 17.42 -18.67
C LEU A 72 2.17 17.94 -17.23
N ALA A 73 2.98 18.95 -16.88
CA ALA A 73 2.94 19.55 -15.54
C ALA A 73 1.56 20.11 -15.20
N GLU A 74 0.92 20.84 -16.14
CA GLU A 74 -0.44 21.35 -15.97
C GLU A 74 -1.46 20.22 -15.73
N GLN A 75 -1.32 19.09 -16.44
CA GLN A 75 -2.17 17.94 -16.19
C GLN A 75 -1.95 17.33 -14.81
N LYS A 76 -0.70 17.22 -14.34
CA LYS A 76 -0.41 16.71 -13.00
C LYS A 76 -0.99 17.58 -11.91
N GLU A 77 -0.93 18.91 -12.09
CA GLU A 77 -1.56 19.85 -11.18
C GLU A 77 -3.09 19.71 -11.14
N GLN A 78 -3.74 19.37 -12.27
CA GLN A 78 -5.19 19.08 -12.30
C GLN A 78 -5.58 17.89 -11.42
N TYR A 79 -4.67 16.92 -11.23
CA TYR A 79 -4.86 15.77 -10.36
C TYR A 79 -4.25 15.97 -8.96
N GLY A 80 -3.93 17.21 -8.57
CA GLY A 80 -3.47 17.55 -7.23
C GLY A 80 -1.98 17.27 -6.96
N ILE A 81 -1.18 16.98 -8.00
CA ILE A 81 0.26 16.76 -7.88
C ILE A 81 0.96 18.08 -8.21
N LYS A 82 1.42 18.80 -7.17
CA LYS A 82 2.10 20.10 -7.32
C LYS A 82 3.42 19.90 -8.07
N THR A 83 3.51 20.39 -9.30
CA THR A 83 4.58 20.04 -10.24
C THR A 83 5.47 21.23 -10.55
N VAL A 84 6.78 21.03 -10.55
CA VAL A 84 7.77 22.04 -10.97
C VAL A 84 8.68 21.47 -12.05
N ILE A 85 8.93 22.24 -13.10
CA ILE A 85 9.87 21.91 -14.17
C ILE A 85 11.14 22.75 -13.98
N VAL A 86 12.29 22.10 -13.99
CA VAL A 86 13.60 22.73 -13.80
C VAL A 86 14.54 22.36 -14.94
N GLY A 87 15.14 23.38 -15.56
CA GLY A 87 16.16 23.21 -16.59
C GLY A 87 17.53 22.82 -16.03
N LEU A 88 18.33 22.08 -16.79
CA LEU A 88 19.69 21.72 -16.38
C LEU A 88 20.58 22.93 -16.12
N ASN A 89 20.55 23.97 -16.98
CA ASN A 89 21.33 25.18 -16.72
C ASN A 89 20.83 25.93 -15.49
N GLU A 90 19.53 25.89 -15.19
CA GLU A 90 19.00 26.47 -13.96
C GLU A 90 19.58 25.80 -12.70
N ILE A 91 19.82 24.49 -12.74
CA ILE A 91 20.52 23.76 -11.69
C ILE A 91 21.99 24.20 -11.63
N TYR A 92 22.70 24.17 -12.76
CA TYR A 92 24.15 24.42 -12.79
C TYR A 92 24.54 25.87 -12.52
N GLU A 93 23.64 26.82 -12.76
CA GLU A 93 23.82 28.24 -12.47
C GLU A 93 23.36 28.61 -11.06
N GLY A 94 22.77 27.67 -10.31
CA GLY A 94 22.34 27.88 -8.93
C GLY A 94 21.12 28.80 -8.82
N LYS A 95 20.17 28.68 -9.76
CA LYS A 95 18.96 29.53 -9.80
C LYS A 95 18.10 29.39 -8.54
N TYR A 96 17.98 28.17 -8.02
CA TYR A 96 17.13 27.85 -6.87
C TYR A 96 17.92 27.57 -5.59
N PHE A 97 19.03 26.83 -5.70
CA PHE A 97 19.86 26.39 -4.57
C PHE A 97 21.35 26.59 -4.85
N ALA A 98 22.16 26.53 -3.80
CA ALA A 98 23.62 26.55 -3.95
C ALA A 98 24.11 25.29 -4.68
N VAL A 99 24.95 25.46 -5.69
CA VAL A 99 25.44 24.34 -6.49
C VAL A 99 26.53 23.57 -5.74
N ASN A 100 26.28 22.28 -5.50
CA ASN A 100 27.22 21.32 -4.93
C ASN A 100 27.38 20.13 -5.87
N GLY A 101 28.46 19.36 -5.74
CA GLY A 101 28.71 18.15 -6.54
C GLY A 101 29.92 18.25 -7.48
N ARG A 102 30.59 17.12 -7.67
CA ARG A 102 31.86 16.95 -8.42
C ARG A 102 31.64 16.90 -9.93
N ASP A 103 30.52 16.33 -10.35
CA ASP A 103 30.10 16.21 -11.75
C ASP A 103 28.61 16.55 -11.91
N ASP A 104 28.14 16.61 -13.15
CA ASP A 104 26.77 17.05 -13.47
C ASP A 104 25.69 16.12 -12.90
N ALA A 105 25.94 14.81 -12.81
CA ALA A 105 25.01 13.88 -12.19
C ALA A 105 24.95 14.07 -10.66
N GLU A 106 26.09 14.33 -10.00
CA GLU A 106 26.09 14.62 -8.57
C GLU A 106 25.47 15.99 -8.25
N LYS A 107 25.64 17.00 -9.13
CA LYS A 107 24.94 18.29 -9.00
C LYS A 107 23.43 18.13 -9.04
N ILE A 108 22.92 17.28 -9.94
CA ILE A 108 21.50 16.95 -9.98
C ILE A 108 21.07 16.24 -8.70
N LYS A 109 21.87 15.30 -8.19
CA LYS A 109 21.58 14.60 -6.93
C LYS A 109 21.51 15.54 -5.72
N TYR A 110 22.44 16.50 -5.61
CA TYR A 110 22.37 17.55 -4.59
C TYR A 110 21.16 18.46 -4.78
N PHE A 111 20.82 18.81 -6.02
CA PHE A 111 19.62 19.59 -6.30
C PHE A 111 18.35 18.86 -5.84
N ILE A 112 18.25 17.55 -6.07
CA ILE A 112 17.15 16.71 -5.58
C ILE A 112 17.12 16.72 -4.06
N LYS A 113 18.27 16.56 -3.39
CA LYS A 113 18.38 16.67 -1.93
C LYS A 113 17.82 18.01 -1.43
N ASP A 114 18.24 19.13 -2.01
CA ASP A 114 17.79 20.45 -1.57
C ASP A 114 16.31 20.69 -1.89
N ALA A 115 15.82 20.20 -3.04
CA ALA A 115 14.40 20.24 -3.39
C ALA A 115 13.53 19.39 -2.44
N ILE A 116 14.05 18.27 -1.93
CA ILE A 116 13.41 17.49 -0.87
C ILE A 116 13.29 18.32 0.41
N GLU A 117 14.36 18.97 0.84
CA GLU A 117 14.43 19.69 2.12
C GLU A 117 13.62 20.99 2.10
N GLU A 118 13.68 21.74 0.99
CA GLU A 118 13.11 23.08 0.89
C GLU A 118 11.72 23.09 0.22
N TRP A 119 11.43 22.15 -0.69
CA TRP A 119 10.14 22.09 -1.39
C TRP A 119 9.25 20.92 -0.98
N GLY A 120 9.81 19.83 -0.46
CA GLY A 120 9.04 18.65 -0.07
C GLY A 120 8.83 17.62 -1.19
N ILE A 121 9.65 17.66 -2.25
CA ILE A 121 9.57 16.75 -3.41
C ILE A 121 9.46 15.28 -2.97
N LYS A 122 8.60 14.50 -3.63
CA LYS A 122 8.42 13.04 -3.44
C LYS A 122 8.68 12.26 -4.73
N TYR A 123 8.52 12.89 -5.88
CA TYR A 123 8.68 12.29 -7.19
C TYR A 123 9.66 13.10 -8.03
N VAL A 124 10.53 12.42 -8.78
CA VAL A 124 11.48 13.05 -9.72
C VAL A 124 11.42 12.35 -11.06
N MET A 125 11.15 13.10 -12.12
CA MET A 125 11.23 12.60 -13.49
C MET A 125 12.44 13.21 -14.22
N LEU A 126 13.35 12.34 -14.64
CA LEU A 126 14.52 12.68 -15.43
C LEU A 126 14.17 12.62 -16.92
N VAL A 127 14.19 13.76 -17.60
CA VAL A 127 13.79 13.84 -19.02
C VAL A 127 15.02 14.07 -19.90
N GLY A 128 15.32 13.08 -20.73
CA GLY A 128 16.45 13.08 -21.66
C GLY A 128 17.18 11.74 -21.67
N GLY A 129 17.58 11.31 -22.86
CA GLY A 129 18.42 10.14 -23.07
C GLY A 129 19.81 10.49 -23.62
N ARG A 130 20.38 9.53 -24.35
CA ARG A 130 21.67 9.71 -25.05
C ARG A 130 21.50 10.54 -26.33
N LYS A 131 22.43 11.46 -26.60
CA LYS A 131 22.51 12.20 -27.88
C LYS A 131 23.03 11.29 -29.00
N SER A 132 22.11 10.56 -29.64
CA SER A 132 22.30 9.74 -30.85
C SER A 132 23.74 9.23 -31.11
N LEU A 133 24.52 9.94 -31.94
CA LEU A 133 25.82 9.48 -32.48
C LEU A 133 27.03 9.84 -31.62
N LYS A 134 26.86 10.66 -30.58
CA LYS A 134 27.96 11.06 -29.69
C LYS A 134 27.84 10.34 -28.35
N ASP A 135 28.95 10.26 -27.63
CA ASP A 135 28.94 9.81 -26.23
C ASP A 135 28.64 11.01 -25.32
N GLU A 136 27.48 11.62 -25.55
CA GLU A 136 27.00 12.80 -24.84
C GLU A 136 25.55 12.55 -24.38
N TRP A 137 25.18 13.17 -23.27
CA TRP A 137 23.87 13.01 -22.63
C TRP A 137 23.02 14.27 -22.75
N LEU A 138 21.72 14.11 -22.98
CA LEU A 138 20.74 15.19 -22.80
C LEU A 138 20.41 15.36 -21.32
N MET A 139 20.36 14.25 -20.59
CA MET A 139 20.20 14.19 -19.14
C MET A 139 21.31 13.30 -18.58
N PRO A 140 22.14 13.78 -17.63
CA PRO A 140 23.18 12.97 -17.00
C PRO A 140 22.67 11.64 -16.44
N VAL A 141 23.59 10.69 -16.32
CA VAL A 141 23.36 9.34 -15.83
C VAL A 141 24.46 8.95 -14.85
N ARG A 142 24.24 7.89 -14.07
CA ARG A 142 25.27 7.30 -13.22
C ARG A 142 25.61 5.88 -13.63
N TYR A 143 26.91 5.60 -13.68
CA TYR A 143 27.45 4.26 -13.84
C TYR A 143 27.82 3.68 -12.46
N VAL A 144 27.33 2.48 -12.18
CA VAL A 144 27.55 1.73 -10.95
C VAL A 144 28.61 0.66 -11.15
N TRP A 145 29.54 0.55 -10.21
CA TRP A 145 30.71 -0.34 -10.29
C TRP A 145 30.58 -1.53 -9.33
N LEU A 146 29.43 -2.18 -9.37
CA LEU A 146 29.18 -3.40 -8.63
C LEU A 146 29.70 -4.63 -9.39
N ASN A 147 30.55 -5.41 -8.73
CA ASN A 147 31.00 -6.71 -9.20
C ASN A 147 30.07 -7.80 -8.64
N ASP A 148 29.21 -8.35 -9.50
CA ASP A 148 28.26 -9.41 -9.13
C ASP A 148 28.91 -10.77 -8.86
N ARG A 149 30.24 -10.86 -8.99
CA ARG A 149 31.05 -12.08 -8.80
C ARG A 149 30.61 -13.25 -9.68
N SER A 150 29.83 -13.00 -10.72
CA SER A 150 29.42 -14.05 -11.64
C SER A 150 30.64 -14.57 -12.39
N SER A 151 30.83 -15.88 -12.40
CA SER A 151 31.84 -16.54 -13.24
C SER A 151 31.36 -16.70 -14.69
N SER A 152 30.43 -15.84 -15.12
CA SER A 152 29.89 -15.89 -16.47
C SER A 152 30.97 -15.52 -17.49
N TRP A 153 30.79 -15.96 -18.73
CA TRP A 153 31.71 -15.65 -19.84
C TRP A 153 31.77 -14.15 -20.18
N GLU A 154 30.90 -13.32 -19.59
CA GLU A 154 30.82 -11.89 -19.83
C GLU A 154 30.96 -11.10 -18.52
N TYR A 155 32.14 -10.51 -18.33
CA TYR A 155 32.39 -9.60 -17.21
C TYR A 155 31.74 -8.23 -17.47
N GLU A 156 30.67 -7.91 -16.73
CA GLU A 156 30.06 -6.57 -16.74
C GLU A 156 30.80 -5.64 -15.77
N ARG A 157 31.56 -4.69 -16.32
CA ARG A 157 32.37 -3.76 -15.52
C ARG A 157 31.54 -2.74 -14.74
N CYS A 158 30.49 -2.25 -15.37
CA CYS A 158 29.56 -1.28 -14.80
C CYS A 158 28.26 -1.29 -15.60
N PHE A 159 27.19 -0.80 -14.99
CA PHE A 159 25.88 -0.62 -15.60
C PHE A 159 25.25 0.70 -15.14
N LEU A 160 24.16 1.13 -15.78
CA LEU A 160 23.48 2.38 -15.43
C LEU A 160 22.53 2.16 -14.26
N SER A 161 22.39 3.15 -13.37
CA SER A 161 21.36 3.10 -12.33
C SER A 161 20.85 4.49 -12.01
N ASP A 162 19.54 4.71 -12.21
CA ASP A 162 18.89 5.91 -11.70
C ASP A 162 18.45 5.78 -10.23
N LEU A 163 18.58 4.60 -9.60
CA LEU A 163 18.47 4.46 -8.15
C LEU A 163 19.50 5.38 -7.43
N TYR A 164 20.61 5.69 -8.10
CA TYR A 164 21.56 6.73 -7.66
C TYR A 164 20.90 8.08 -7.40
N PHE A 165 19.92 8.50 -8.21
CA PHE A 165 19.22 9.78 -8.02
C PHE A 165 18.07 9.67 -6.99
N ALA A 166 17.72 8.45 -6.59
CA ALA A 166 16.65 8.17 -5.65
C ALA A 166 17.13 8.01 -4.21
N ASP A 167 18.26 7.32 -3.98
CA ASP A 167 18.92 7.16 -2.67
C ASP A 167 19.72 8.44 -2.36
N ILE A 168 19.20 9.28 -1.46
CA ILE A 168 19.72 10.61 -1.14
C ILE A 168 20.40 10.64 0.22
N TYR A 169 19.90 9.89 1.20
CA TYR A 169 20.37 9.92 2.57
C TYR A 169 20.83 8.55 3.05
N ASP A 170 21.91 8.51 3.82
CA ASP A 170 22.26 7.33 4.60
C ASP A 170 21.40 7.22 5.88
N ALA A 171 21.55 6.11 6.60
CA ALA A 171 20.85 5.86 7.86
C ALA A 171 21.13 6.88 9.00
N ASP A 172 22.17 7.72 8.87
CA ASP A 172 22.48 8.80 9.80
C ASP A 172 21.87 10.15 9.34
N GLY A 173 21.19 10.18 8.19
CA GLY A 173 20.60 11.36 7.57
C GLY A 173 21.61 12.24 6.82
N LYS A 174 22.79 11.71 6.47
CA LYS A 174 23.80 12.42 5.68
C LYS A 174 23.63 12.10 4.20
N PHE A 175 24.15 12.97 3.33
CA PHE A 175 24.08 12.76 1.89
C PHE A 175 24.82 11.47 1.45
N SER A 176 24.09 10.59 0.78
CA SER A 176 24.57 9.35 0.18
C SER A 176 25.24 9.66 -1.17
N SER A 177 26.55 9.86 -1.19
CA SER A 177 27.27 10.22 -2.44
C SER A 177 27.37 9.08 -3.45
N TRP A 178 27.17 7.84 -2.99
CA TRP A 178 27.56 6.58 -3.64
C TRP A 178 29.05 6.50 -3.97
N ASP A 179 29.90 7.39 -3.48
CA ASP A 179 31.36 7.34 -3.63
C ASP A 179 31.96 7.81 -2.30
N THR A 180 31.91 6.91 -1.33
CA THR A 180 32.28 7.12 0.08
C THR A 180 33.78 7.18 0.27
N ASN A 181 34.53 6.56 -0.64
CA ASN A 181 35.98 6.54 -0.62
C ASN A 181 36.61 7.65 -1.50
N ASN A 182 35.79 8.42 -2.24
CA ASN A 182 36.15 9.54 -3.11
C ASN A 182 37.13 9.17 -4.23
N ASN A 183 36.96 7.99 -4.83
CA ASN A 183 37.81 7.52 -5.93
C ASN A 183 37.21 7.75 -7.33
N GLY A 184 35.97 8.27 -7.41
CA GLY A 184 35.27 8.55 -8.67
C GLY A 184 34.56 7.35 -9.31
N TYR A 185 34.56 6.20 -8.65
CA TYR A 185 33.71 5.05 -8.96
C TYR A 185 32.54 5.06 -7.98
N TYR A 186 31.34 4.86 -8.50
CA TYR A 186 30.13 5.03 -7.71
C TYR A 186 29.41 3.70 -7.50
N GLY A 187 28.85 3.49 -6.32
CA GLY A 187 28.14 2.28 -5.90
C GLY A 187 29.04 1.06 -6.01
N GLU A 188 30.32 1.19 -5.65
CA GLU A 188 31.27 0.10 -5.75
C GLU A 188 30.87 -1.03 -4.80
N TYR A 189 30.92 -2.26 -5.30
CA TYR A 189 30.88 -3.43 -4.44
C TYR A 189 31.82 -4.49 -4.99
N ASP A 190 32.82 -4.86 -4.20
CA ASP A 190 33.83 -5.85 -4.59
C ASP A 190 34.59 -5.48 -5.90
N HIS A 191 34.66 -4.19 -6.20
CA HIS A 191 35.34 -3.67 -7.38
C HIS A 191 36.86 -3.84 -7.21
N GLU A 192 37.51 -4.45 -8.20
CA GLU A 192 38.94 -4.78 -8.11
C GLU A 192 39.80 -3.66 -8.72
N LEU A 193 40.49 -2.92 -7.86
CA LEU A 193 41.45 -1.88 -8.23
C LEU A 193 42.84 -2.23 -7.68
N ASN A 194 43.83 -2.32 -8.58
CA ASN A 194 45.23 -2.61 -8.23
C ASN A 194 45.41 -3.86 -7.33
N GLY A 195 44.61 -4.91 -7.59
CA GLY A 195 44.65 -6.16 -6.83
C GLY A 195 43.99 -6.09 -5.44
N LYS A 196 43.23 -5.03 -5.14
CA LYS A 196 42.43 -4.89 -3.92
C LYS A 196 40.95 -4.75 -4.28
N LYS A 197 40.09 -5.33 -3.44
CA LYS A 197 38.65 -5.13 -3.50
C LYS A 197 38.27 -3.87 -2.73
N VAL A 198 37.55 -2.98 -3.38
CA VAL A 198 36.99 -1.76 -2.80
C VAL A 198 35.46 -1.80 -2.87
N ALA A 199 34.82 -1.06 -1.98
CA ALA A 199 33.37 -0.95 -1.91
C ALA A 199 32.98 0.42 -1.35
N ASP A 200 31.78 0.86 -1.71
CA ASP A 200 31.10 2.00 -1.11
C ASP A 200 30.10 1.56 -0.06
N GLU A 201 29.88 2.43 0.93
CA GLU A 201 28.79 2.27 1.88
C GLU A 201 27.53 2.95 1.30
N VAL A 202 26.62 2.12 0.77
CA VAL A 202 25.30 2.53 0.25
C VAL A 202 24.23 1.64 0.86
N ASP A 203 23.06 2.19 1.16
CA ASP A 203 21.92 1.42 1.67
C ASP A 203 20.91 1.03 0.57
N LEU A 204 20.90 1.77 -0.56
CA LEU A 204 20.07 1.57 -1.74
C LEU A 204 18.57 1.86 -1.55
N TYR A 205 18.17 2.44 -0.42
CA TYR A 205 16.76 2.75 -0.17
C TYR A 205 16.43 4.07 -0.87
N PRO A 206 15.44 4.11 -1.78
CA PRO A 206 15.03 5.36 -2.38
C PRO A 206 14.43 6.30 -1.32
N ASP A 207 14.81 7.57 -1.33
CA ASP A 207 14.23 8.69 -0.57
C ASP A 207 13.24 9.53 -1.38
N VAL A 208 13.18 9.27 -2.69
CA VAL A 208 12.31 9.90 -3.67
C VAL A 208 12.03 8.88 -4.77
N TYR A 209 10.82 8.91 -5.33
CA TYR A 209 10.45 8.00 -6.41
C TYR A 209 10.93 8.56 -7.74
N VAL A 210 11.76 7.80 -8.48
CA VAL A 210 12.39 8.25 -9.72
C VAL A 210 11.83 7.51 -10.94
N GLY A 211 11.63 8.23 -12.04
CA GLY A 211 11.42 7.64 -13.36
C GLY A 211 12.12 8.44 -14.45
N ARG A 212 12.36 7.81 -15.61
CA ARG A 212 13.06 8.45 -16.73
C ARG A 212 12.24 8.41 -18.02
N LEU A 213 12.14 9.57 -18.68
CA LEU A 213 11.79 9.65 -20.09
C LEU A 213 13.09 9.76 -20.90
N ALA A 214 13.62 8.64 -21.38
CA ALA A 214 14.92 8.56 -22.07
C ALA A 214 14.88 9.09 -23.53
N ALA A 215 14.05 10.11 -23.77
CA ALA A 215 13.81 10.70 -25.08
C ALA A 215 15.10 11.21 -25.71
N ARG A 216 15.32 10.87 -26.98
CA ARG A 216 16.54 11.28 -27.71
C ARG A 216 16.37 12.56 -28.50
N ASN A 217 15.13 13.03 -28.65
CA ASN A 217 14.77 14.22 -29.41
C ASN A 217 13.37 14.72 -29.00
N LYS A 218 13.05 15.96 -29.41
CA LYS A 218 11.77 16.61 -29.08
C LYS A 218 10.53 15.90 -29.64
N MET A 219 10.62 15.28 -30.82
CA MET A 219 9.45 14.63 -31.45
C MET A 219 9.02 13.41 -30.64
N GLU A 220 10.00 12.61 -30.23
CA GLU A 220 9.82 11.46 -29.34
C GLU A 220 9.28 11.90 -27.97
N LEU A 221 9.85 12.95 -27.37
CA LEU A 221 9.36 13.50 -26.10
C LEU A 221 7.88 13.90 -26.18
N LYS A 222 7.52 14.72 -27.18
CA LYS A 222 6.12 15.15 -27.36
C LYS A 222 5.17 13.98 -27.48
N LYS A 223 5.57 12.95 -28.23
CA LYS A 223 4.73 11.77 -28.40
C LYS A 223 4.53 11.00 -27.10
N VAL A 224 5.57 10.89 -26.28
CA VAL A 224 5.49 10.24 -24.97
C VAL A 224 4.60 11.05 -24.01
N ILE A 225 4.75 12.39 -23.99
CA ILE A 225 3.90 13.28 -23.18
C ILE A 225 2.43 13.14 -23.57
N GLU A 226 2.12 13.18 -24.87
CA GLU A 226 0.75 12.99 -25.38
C GLU A 226 0.16 11.65 -24.92
N ASN A 227 0.95 10.58 -24.97
CA ASN A 227 0.51 9.25 -24.55
C ASN A 227 0.25 9.19 -23.04
N ILE A 228 1.12 9.80 -22.20
CA ILE A 228 0.92 9.90 -20.74
C ILE A 228 -0.38 10.64 -20.45
N ILE A 229 -0.55 11.81 -21.08
CA ILE A 229 -1.74 12.65 -20.93
C ILE A 229 -3.02 11.89 -21.27
N GLU A 230 -3.01 11.22 -22.42
CA GLU A 230 -4.17 10.48 -22.93
C GLU A 230 -4.50 9.25 -22.08
N TYR A 231 -3.50 8.48 -21.67
CA TYR A 231 -3.66 7.31 -20.80
C TYR A 231 -4.31 7.70 -19.47
N GLU A 232 -3.82 8.76 -18.85
CA GLU A 232 -4.30 9.21 -17.55
C GLU A 232 -5.72 9.77 -17.55
N ARG A 233 -6.17 10.34 -18.68
CA ARG A 233 -7.52 10.88 -18.85
C ARG A 233 -8.56 9.82 -19.22
N ASN A 234 -8.13 8.69 -19.77
CA ASN A 234 -9.01 7.72 -20.39
C ASN A 234 -8.81 6.32 -19.79
N PRO A 235 -9.28 6.09 -18.55
CA PRO A 235 -9.28 4.77 -17.96
C PRO A 235 -10.09 3.81 -18.85
N SER A 236 -9.64 2.56 -18.93
CA SER A 236 -10.24 1.56 -19.81
C SER A 236 -10.40 0.24 -19.11
N SER A 237 -11.52 -0.45 -19.34
CA SER A 237 -11.69 -1.85 -18.88
C SER A 237 -10.63 -2.80 -19.45
N LYS A 238 -10.00 -2.45 -20.59
CA LYS A 238 -8.83 -3.16 -21.15
C LYS A 238 -7.64 -3.23 -20.19
N PHE A 239 -7.56 -2.31 -19.22
CA PHE A 239 -6.54 -2.32 -18.18
C PHE A 239 -6.55 -3.61 -17.35
N ASN A 240 -7.71 -4.23 -17.15
CA ASN A 240 -7.83 -5.44 -16.34
C ASN A 240 -7.17 -6.68 -16.97
N ASN A 241 -6.74 -6.61 -18.23
CA ASN A 241 -6.04 -7.71 -18.89
C ASN A 241 -4.54 -7.68 -18.55
N VAL A 242 -4.01 -8.83 -18.10
CA VAL A 242 -2.60 -9.03 -17.79
C VAL A 242 -2.04 -10.11 -18.72
N VAL A 243 -1.06 -9.77 -19.55
CA VAL A 243 -0.40 -10.70 -20.46
C VAL A 243 0.90 -11.18 -19.83
N LEU A 244 1.00 -12.49 -19.60
CA LEU A 244 2.15 -13.14 -18.96
C LEU A 244 2.92 -13.97 -20.00
N CYS A 245 4.14 -13.58 -20.35
CA CYS A 245 4.99 -14.22 -21.35
C CYS A 245 6.23 -14.84 -20.69
N GLY A 246 6.38 -16.15 -20.76
CA GLY A 246 7.56 -16.82 -20.17
C GLY A 246 7.71 -18.27 -20.58
N GLY A 247 8.81 -18.86 -20.16
CA GLY A 247 9.18 -20.24 -20.47
C GLY A 247 10.26 -20.77 -19.54
N ASP A 248 11.09 -21.65 -20.06
CA ASP A 248 12.24 -22.22 -19.37
C ASP A 248 13.48 -21.32 -19.57
N LEU A 249 14.16 -21.00 -18.47
CA LEU A 249 15.34 -20.13 -18.42
C LEU A 249 16.62 -20.94 -18.21
N TYR A 250 16.54 -22.10 -17.55
CA TYR A 250 17.67 -22.95 -17.21
C TYR A 250 17.44 -24.37 -17.75
N LEU A 251 17.75 -24.56 -19.04
CA LEU A 251 17.63 -25.86 -19.70
C LEU A 251 18.44 -26.95 -18.99
N HIS A 252 17.81 -28.10 -18.79
CA HIS A 252 18.40 -29.30 -18.20
C HIS A 252 18.97 -29.10 -16.80
N ASP A 253 18.43 -28.12 -16.06
CA ASP A 253 18.77 -27.93 -14.67
C ASP A 253 18.22 -29.09 -13.79
N PRO A 254 18.81 -29.34 -12.60
CA PRO A 254 18.36 -30.44 -11.74
C PRO A 254 16.99 -30.20 -11.08
N TRP A 255 16.39 -29.01 -11.24
CA TRP A 255 15.16 -28.63 -10.57
C TRP A 255 13.91 -28.93 -11.39
N ASP A 256 14.05 -29.10 -12.72
CA ASP A 256 12.99 -29.54 -13.64
C ASP A 256 11.77 -28.60 -13.65
N VAL A 257 12.02 -27.30 -13.47
CA VAL A 257 11.01 -26.23 -13.38
C VAL A 257 11.26 -25.25 -14.52
N ALA A 258 10.23 -24.91 -15.31
CA ALA A 258 10.32 -23.77 -16.21
C ALA A 258 10.17 -22.47 -15.40
N GLU A 259 11.29 -21.84 -15.02
CA GLU A 259 11.31 -20.76 -14.04
C GLU A 259 10.43 -19.58 -14.42
N GLY A 260 10.40 -19.22 -15.69
CA GLY A 260 9.61 -18.09 -16.19
C GLY A 260 8.12 -18.36 -16.03
N GLU A 261 7.66 -19.57 -16.37
CA GLU A 261 6.26 -19.97 -16.17
C GLU A 261 5.91 -20.05 -14.67
N TYR A 262 6.81 -20.59 -13.85
CA TYR A 262 6.62 -20.70 -12.40
C TYR A 262 6.53 -19.33 -11.71
N LEU A 263 7.42 -18.40 -12.08
CA LEU A 263 7.41 -17.02 -11.61
C LEU A 263 6.13 -16.29 -12.04
N LEU A 264 5.71 -16.45 -13.30
CA LEU A 264 4.50 -15.83 -13.81
C LEU A 264 3.23 -16.38 -13.14
N ASP A 265 3.21 -17.66 -12.76
CA ASP A 265 2.13 -18.22 -11.95
C ASP A 265 2.04 -17.55 -10.58
N LYS A 266 3.19 -17.32 -9.92
CA LYS A 266 3.24 -16.58 -8.65
C LYS A 266 2.79 -15.13 -8.80
N ILE A 267 3.20 -14.46 -9.88
CA ILE A 267 2.74 -13.10 -10.22
C ILE A 267 1.22 -13.08 -10.45
N ALA A 268 0.67 -14.08 -11.14
CA ALA A 268 -0.77 -14.18 -11.37
C ALA A 268 -1.58 -14.30 -10.06
N GLU A 269 -1.03 -14.93 -9.02
CA GLU A 269 -1.64 -14.99 -7.69
C GLU A 269 -1.70 -13.61 -7.03
N GLU A 270 -0.62 -12.83 -7.10
CA GLU A 270 -0.59 -11.47 -6.54
C GLU A 270 -1.46 -10.48 -7.33
N MET A 271 -1.82 -10.82 -8.58
CA MET A 271 -2.74 -10.06 -9.44
C MET A 271 -4.14 -10.67 -9.50
N LYS A 272 -4.58 -11.35 -8.44
CA LYS A 272 -5.94 -11.89 -8.33
C LYS A 272 -6.98 -10.77 -8.52
N GLY A 273 -7.97 -11.01 -9.38
CA GLY A 273 -8.98 -10.01 -9.78
C GLY A 273 -8.76 -9.44 -11.17
N TYR A 274 -7.56 -9.60 -11.74
CA TYR A 274 -7.28 -9.29 -13.15
C TYR A 274 -7.62 -10.47 -14.07
N ASN A 275 -7.86 -10.18 -15.35
CA ASN A 275 -8.00 -11.18 -16.40
C ASN A 275 -6.62 -11.63 -16.88
N ILE A 276 -6.17 -12.79 -16.41
CA ILE A 276 -4.83 -13.32 -16.68
C ILE A 276 -4.77 -14.09 -18.01
N ILE A 277 -3.90 -13.66 -18.91
CA ILE A 277 -3.62 -14.29 -20.20
C ILE A 277 -2.22 -14.89 -20.15
N LYS A 278 -2.14 -16.21 -19.94
CA LYS A 278 -0.88 -16.96 -19.88
C LYS A 278 -0.40 -17.35 -21.28
N LEU A 279 0.71 -16.78 -21.70
CA LEU A 279 1.42 -17.07 -22.95
C LEU A 279 2.72 -17.78 -22.63
N TYR A 280 2.60 -19.07 -22.30
CA TYR A 280 3.70 -19.91 -21.86
C TYR A 280 4.34 -20.66 -23.01
N ALA A 281 5.65 -20.86 -22.94
CA ALA A 281 6.41 -21.61 -23.93
C ALA A 281 5.91 -23.06 -24.05
N SER A 282 5.56 -23.68 -22.92
CA SER A 282 4.88 -24.99 -22.82
C SER A 282 3.55 -25.05 -23.60
N SER A 283 2.92 -23.90 -23.85
CA SER A 283 1.65 -23.75 -24.58
C SER A 283 1.85 -23.17 -26.00
N GLY A 284 3.06 -23.31 -26.55
CA GLY A 284 3.40 -22.91 -27.92
C GLY A 284 3.48 -21.39 -28.10
N LEU A 285 4.20 -20.70 -27.20
CA LEU A 285 4.51 -19.27 -27.29
C LEU A 285 5.18 -18.91 -28.62
N ASN A 286 4.81 -17.77 -29.19
CA ASN A 286 5.51 -17.16 -30.32
C ASN A 286 5.15 -15.67 -30.42
N ALA A 287 5.94 -14.92 -31.18
CA ALA A 287 5.75 -13.47 -31.32
C ALA A 287 4.37 -13.05 -31.86
N ARG A 288 3.71 -13.89 -32.67
CA ARG A 288 2.36 -13.60 -33.17
C ARG A 288 1.33 -13.64 -32.05
N LYS A 289 1.36 -14.67 -31.19
CA LYS A 289 0.46 -14.77 -30.02
C LYS A 289 0.66 -13.62 -29.04
N ILE A 290 1.92 -13.22 -28.81
CA ILE A 290 2.25 -12.06 -27.97
C ILE A 290 1.61 -10.80 -28.56
N ASN A 291 1.82 -10.54 -29.87
CA ASN A 291 1.22 -9.39 -30.52
C ASN A 291 -0.32 -9.44 -30.52
N GLU A 292 -0.93 -10.61 -30.75
CA GLU A 292 -2.39 -10.78 -30.70
C GLU A 292 -2.95 -10.44 -29.31
N ALA A 293 -2.31 -10.88 -28.24
CA ALA A 293 -2.72 -10.57 -26.87
C ALA A 293 -2.55 -9.08 -26.53
N ILE A 294 -1.40 -8.48 -26.85
CA ILE A 294 -1.16 -7.04 -26.61
C ILE A 294 -2.13 -6.18 -27.44
N ASN A 295 -2.38 -6.55 -28.70
CA ASN A 295 -3.33 -5.86 -29.56
C ASN A 295 -4.78 -5.97 -29.08
N GLY A 296 -5.11 -7.00 -28.29
CA GLY A 296 -6.41 -7.14 -27.62
C GLY A 296 -6.64 -6.12 -26.50
N GLY A 297 -5.60 -5.41 -26.08
CA GLY A 297 -5.61 -4.47 -24.97
C GLY A 297 -5.17 -5.14 -23.68
N ALA A 298 -4.11 -4.60 -23.07
CA ALA A 298 -3.55 -5.08 -21.81
C ALA A 298 -3.20 -3.89 -20.92
N GLY A 299 -3.48 -3.98 -19.62
CA GLY A 299 -2.93 -3.05 -18.63
C GLY A 299 -1.49 -3.37 -18.30
N PHE A 300 -1.15 -4.65 -18.27
CA PHE A 300 0.19 -5.14 -17.96
C PHE A 300 0.65 -6.18 -18.99
N VAL A 301 1.92 -6.12 -19.35
CA VAL A 301 2.60 -7.16 -20.14
C VAL A 301 3.90 -7.50 -19.43
N ILE A 302 4.04 -8.74 -19.00
CA ILE A 302 5.16 -9.19 -18.18
C ILE A 302 5.93 -10.25 -18.97
N PHE A 303 7.22 -10.00 -19.18
CA PHE A 303 8.13 -10.88 -19.90
C PHE A 303 9.15 -11.46 -18.92
N GLU A 304 9.06 -12.77 -18.65
CA GLU A 304 10.03 -13.48 -17.81
C GLU A 304 10.89 -14.41 -18.66
N GLY A 305 12.15 -14.02 -18.89
CA GLY A 305 13.03 -14.72 -19.82
C GLY A 305 14.44 -14.14 -19.90
N ALA A 306 15.17 -14.55 -20.93
CA ALA A 306 16.47 -14.00 -21.26
C ALA A 306 16.33 -12.72 -22.10
N GLY A 307 17.39 -11.93 -22.13
CA GLY A 307 17.39 -10.65 -22.83
C GLY A 307 18.71 -10.34 -23.48
N ASN A 308 18.63 -9.45 -24.47
CA ASN A 308 19.74 -8.65 -24.93
C ASN A 308 19.18 -7.27 -25.29
N HIS A 309 20.03 -6.28 -25.51
CA HIS A 309 19.68 -4.87 -25.74
C HIS A 309 18.46 -4.60 -26.64
N HIS A 310 18.16 -5.47 -27.62
CA HIS A 310 17.11 -5.28 -28.63
C HIS A 310 16.13 -6.47 -28.81
N LEU A 311 16.18 -7.45 -27.91
CA LEU A 311 15.32 -8.64 -27.98
C LEU A 311 15.11 -9.26 -26.61
N TRP A 312 13.94 -9.83 -26.42
CA TRP A 312 13.62 -10.76 -25.34
C TRP A 312 13.51 -12.17 -25.91
N ALA A 313 13.87 -13.19 -25.12
CA ALA A 313 13.79 -14.58 -25.55
C ALA A 313 13.56 -15.55 -24.39
N THR A 314 13.07 -16.76 -24.70
CA THR A 314 12.90 -17.85 -23.74
C THR A 314 12.98 -19.21 -24.45
N HIS A 315 12.99 -20.30 -23.69
CA HIS A 315 12.83 -21.66 -24.21
C HIS A 315 11.50 -22.29 -23.81
N ALA A 316 11.08 -23.33 -24.53
CA ALA A 316 10.14 -24.30 -23.98
C ALA A 316 10.91 -25.31 -23.13
N LYS A 317 10.23 -25.94 -22.17
CA LYS A 317 10.85 -26.94 -21.30
C LYS A 317 11.49 -28.06 -22.13
N ASP A 318 12.75 -28.39 -21.82
CA ASP A 318 13.56 -29.39 -22.51
C ASP A 318 13.74 -29.16 -24.03
N ASP A 319 13.59 -27.92 -24.52
CA ASP A 319 13.81 -27.55 -25.92
C ASP A 319 14.85 -26.43 -26.05
N GLU A 320 16.02 -26.77 -26.60
CA GLU A 320 17.11 -25.83 -26.86
C GLU A 320 16.76 -24.74 -27.90
N LYS A 321 15.60 -24.83 -28.56
CA LYS A 321 15.16 -23.83 -29.53
C LYS A 321 14.68 -22.54 -28.85
N TRP A 322 15.39 -21.46 -29.13
CA TRP A 322 15.00 -20.12 -28.71
C TRP A 322 13.68 -19.64 -29.34
N ILE A 323 12.81 -19.10 -28.50
CA ILE A 323 11.62 -18.33 -28.86
C ILE A 323 11.94 -16.85 -28.68
N PHE A 324 11.96 -16.09 -29.77
CA PHE A 324 12.39 -14.69 -29.76
C PHE A 324 11.23 -13.71 -29.93
N TYR A 325 11.34 -12.56 -29.25
CA TYR A 325 10.54 -11.37 -29.47
C TYR A 325 11.46 -10.15 -29.66
N TYR A 326 11.45 -9.58 -30.86
CA TYR A 326 12.36 -8.51 -31.28
C TYR A 326 11.65 -7.15 -31.30
N GLU A 327 12.42 -6.06 -31.34
CA GLU A 327 11.90 -4.71 -31.63
C GLU A 327 11.04 -4.64 -32.91
N ARG A 328 11.38 -5.42 -33.96
CA ARG A 328 10.54 -5.49 -35.18
C ARG A 328 9.13 -6.04 -34.91
N ASN A 329 8.94 -6.81 -33.85
CA ASN A 329 7.64 -7.29 -33.41
C ASN A 329 6.87 -6.19 -32.67
N ILE A 330 7.56 -5.37 -31.87
CA ILE A 330 7.01 -4.15 -31.24
C ILE A 330 6.48 -3.18 -32.31
N LEU A 331 7.25 -2.96 -33.39
CA LEU A 331 6.80 -2.13 -34.51
C LEU A 331 5.55 -2.64 -35.22
N GLN A 332 5.24 -3.94 -35.10
CA GLN A 332 4.05 -4.55 -35.69
C GLN A 332 2.81 -4.50 -34.79
N LEU A 333 2.97 -4.04 -33.53
CA LEU A 333 1.86 -3.86 -32.62
C LEU A 333 0.91 -2.78 -33.12
N LYS A 334 -0.39 -3.04 -32.94
CA LYS A 334 -1.53 -2.20 -33.31
C LYS A 334 -2.41 -1.90 -32.11
N ASN A 335 -1.92 -2.13 -30.89
CA ASN A 335 -2.64 -1.83 -29.67
C ASN A 335 -3.00 -0.34 -29.60
N ASP A 336 -4.25 -0.09 -29.25
CA ASP A 336 -4.83 1.24 -29.03
C ASP A 336 -4.80 1.63 -27.54
N TYR A 337 -4.63 0.65 -26.65
CA TYR A 337 -4.38 0.85 -25.22
C TYR A 337 -2.93 0.51 -24.88
N LEU A 338 -2.29 1.32 -24.04
CA LEU A 338 -0.87 1.25 -23.74
C LEU A 338 -0.61 0.53 -22.41
N PRO A 339 -0.04 -0.69 -22.41
CA PRO A 339 0.30 -1.41 -21.18
C PRO A 339 1.49 -0.79 -20.45
N ILE A 340 1.63 -1.14 -19.17
CA ILE A 340 2.91 -1.10 -18.45
C ILE A 340 3.64 -2.41 -18.76
N VAL A 341 4.87 -2.32 -19.25
CA VAL A 341 5.68 -3.49 -19.67
C VAL A 341 6.78 -3.78 -18.66
N LEU A 342 6.71 -4.90 -17.96
CA LEU A 342 7.77 -5.38 -17.07
C LEU A 342 8.57 -6.48 -17.77
N THR A 343 9.90 -6.43 -17.68
CA THR A 343 10.77 -7.42 -18.34
C THR A 343 11.88 -7.91 -17.43
N SER A 344 12.13 -9.22 -17.40
CA SER A 344 13.42 -9.79 -17.02
C SER A 344 14.20 -10.23 -18.25
N GLY A 345 15.52 -10.18 -18.14
CA GLY A 345 16.46 -10.52 -19.18
C GLY A 345 17.57 -9.48 -19.32
N ALA A 346 18.80 -9.94 -19.47
CA ALA A 346 19.97 -9.07 -19.45
C ALA A 346 19.85 -7.91 -20.46
N ARG A 347 20.09 -6.68 -19.97
CA ARG A 347 20.32 -5.47 -20.77
C ARG A 347 19.14 -4.95 -21.57
N LEU A 348 17.92 -5.41 -21.28
CA LEU A 348 16.72 -4.92 -21.95
C LEU A 348 16.51 -3.41 -21.72
N GLY A 349 16.97 -2.90 -20.58
CA GLY A 349 16.93 -1.49 -20.20
C GLY A 349 18.22 -0.72 -20.45
N THR A 350 19.26 -1.27 -21.10
CA THR A 350 20.57 -0.58 -21.22
C THR A 350 20.53 0.64 -22.15
N PHE A 351 20.22 1.83 -21.64
CA PHE A 351 19.94 3.01 -22.47
C PHE A 351 21.16 3.88 -22.86
N ASN A 352 22.39 3.40 -22.63
CA ASN A 352 23.64 4.07 -23.05
C ASN A 352 24.15 3.66 -24.44
N ARG A 353 23.48 2.78 -25.19
CA ARG A 353 23.93 2.38 -26.54
C ARG A 353 23.39 3.30 -27.63
N SER A 354 24.00 3.24 -28.82
CA SER A 354 23.57 4.04 -29.97
C SER A 354 22.19 3.62 -30.48
N ARG A 355 21.82 2.34 -30.33
CA ARG A 355 20.46 1.85 -30.51
C ARG A 355 19.66 2.06 -29.22
N GLU A 356 18.37 2.35 -29.33
CA GLU A 356 17.46 2.37 -28.17
C GLU A 356 17.38 0.98 -27.54
N CYS A 357 17.23 0.91 -26.22
CA CYS A 357 17.07 -0.36 -25.53
C CYS A 357 15.62 -0.87 -25.67
N PHE A 358 15.43 -2.17 -25.50
CA PHE A 358 14.14 -2.85 -25.67
C PHE A 358 13.02 -2.21 -24.83
N ASN A 359 13.26 -1.89 -23.55
CA ASN A 359 12.27 -1.26 -22.67
C ASN A 359 11.89 0.16 -23.14
N TRP A 360 12.88 1.03 -23.39
CA TRP A 360 12.59 2.38 -23.89
C TRP A 360 11.92 2.34 -25.26
N PHE A 361 12.26 1.36 -26.11
CA PHE A 361 11.68 1.23 -27.44
C PHE A 361 10.16 1.00 -27.41
N PHE A 362 9.63 0.28 -26.41
CA PHE A 362 8.18 0.16 -26.22
C PHE A 362 7.53 1.54 -25.97
N VAL A 363 8.12 2.36 -25.10
CA VAL A 363 7.60 3.67 -24.71
C VAL A 363 7.76 4.69 -25.84
N ALA A 364 8.95 4.79 -26.41
CA ALA A 364 9.29 5.71 -27.50
C ALA A 364 8.46 5.49 -28.78
N ARG A 365 7.99 4.27 -29.02
CA ARG A 365 7.13 3.92 -30.16
C ARG A 365 5.63 3.99 -29.84
N GLY A 366 5.25 4.44 -28.65
CA GLY A 366 3.87 4.52 -28.20
C GLY A 366 3.20 3.15 -28.20
N LYS A 367 3.91 2.13 -27.72
CA LYS A 367 3.41 0.74 -27.58
C LYS A 367 3.26 0.30 -26.14
N ALA A 368 3.85 1.06 -25.21
CA ALA A 368 3.64 0.97 -23.77
C ALA A 368 3.56 2.38 -23.20
N ILE A 369 2.88 2.53 -22.06
CA ILE A 369 2.82 3.80 -21.34
C ILE A 369 4.05 4.01 -20.45
N ALA A 370 4.54 2.90 -19.91
CA ALA A 370 5.79 2.81 -19.18
C ALA A 370 6.39 1.43 -19.39
N SER A 371 7.69 1.31 -19.18
CA SER A 371 8.37 0.02 -19.14
C SER A 371 9.38 -0.04 -18.01
N ILE A 372 9.51 -1.21 -17.38
CA ILE A 372 10.43 -1.44 -16.27
C ILE A 372 11.32 -2.63 -16.62
N GLY A 373 12.62 -2.49 -16.47
CA GLY A 373 13.55 -3.57 -16.79
C GLY A 373 15.00 -3.31 -16.43
N PRO A 374 15.85 -4.35 -16.47
CA PRO A 374 17.23 -4.29 -16.01
C PRO A 374 18.14 -3.53 -16.99
N THR A 375 18.92 -2.59 -16.48
CA THR A 375 19.92 -1.82 -17.22
C THR A 375 21.25 -2.56 -17.45
N GLY A 376 21.49 -3.64 -16.72
CA GLY A 376 22.70 -4.47 -16.78
C GLY A 376 22.41 -5.96 -17.01
N LEU A 377 23.37 -6.83 -16.69
CA LEU A 377 23.15 -8.27 -16.54
C LEU A 377 22.22 -8.52 -15.36
N CYS A 378 21.13 -9.24 -15.57
CA CYS A 378 20.21 -9.57 -14.49
C CYS A 378 20.31 -11.03 -14.04
N TRP A 379 19.91 -11.28 -12.80
CA TRP A 379 19.94 -12.61 -12.20
C TRP A 379 18.59 -12.95 -11.60
N ILE A 380 18.17 -14.19 -11.81
CA ILE A 380 16.95 -14.77 -11.24
C ILE A 380 17.31 -16.07 -10.51
N GLY A 381 16.48 -16.50 -9.56
CA GLY A 381 16.70 -17.76 -8.86
C GLY A 381 16.44 -18.97 -9.77
N HIS A 382 17.10 -20.10 -9.49
CA HIS A 382 16.86 -21.39 -10.16
C HIS A 382 15.67 -22.14 -9.55
N GLY A 383 14.96 -22.91 -10.37
CA GLY A 383 13.80 -23.67 -9.93
C GLY A 383 12.80 -22.80 -9.17
N LYS A 384 12.32 -23.28 -8.01
CA LYS A 384 11.33 -22.54 -7.20
C LYS A 384 11.90 -21.27 -6.54
N ASN A 385 13.22 -21.18 -6.41
CA ASN A 385 13.86 -19.99 -5.83
C ASN A 385 13.71 -18.76 -6.72
N VAL A 386 13.29 -18.91 -7.99
CA VAL A 386 12.96 -17.79 -8.88
C VAL A 386 11.98 -16.80 -8.23
N THR A 387 11.08 -17.29 -7.37
CA THR A 387 10.10 -16.45 -6.65
C THR A 387 10.61 -15.90 -5.31
N GLU A 388 11.73 -16.42 -4.80
CA GLU A 388 12.20 -16.19 -3.42
C GLU A 388 13.43 -15.28 -3.35
N MET A 389 14.16 -15.07 -4.46
CA MET A 389 15.36 -14.25 -4.49
C MET A 389 15.55 -13.49 -5.80
N PHE A 390 16.51 -12.55 -5.79
CA PHE A 390 16.97 -11.77 -6.96
C PHE A 390 15.82 -11.06 -7.69
N LEU A 391 15.93 -10.88 -9.00
CA LEU A 391 14.99 -10.08 -9.77
C LEU A 391 13.56 -10.66 -9.77
N GLY A 392 13.42 -11.99 -9.73
CA GLY A 392 12.10 -12.64 -9.73
C GLY A 392 11.29 -12.33 -8.47
N ASN A 393 11.89 -12.38 -7.26
CA ASN A 393 11.19 -11.95 -6.04
C ASN A 393 10.83 -10.46 -6.07
N LEU A 394 11.73 -9.61 -6.60
CA LEU A 394 11.45 -8.19 -6.75
C LEU A 394 10.28 -7.94 -7.73
N HIS A 395 10.20 -8.71 -8.82
CA HIS A 395 9.07 -8.66 -9.76
C HIS A 395 7.74 -9.09 -9.12
N VAL A 396 7.73 -10.12 -8.28
CA VAL A 396 6.52 -10.52 -7.52
C VAL A 396 6.02 -9.35 -6.65
N ARG A 397 6.92 -8.71 -5.90
CA ARG A 397 6.58 -7.56 -5.05
C ARG A 397 6.10 -6.35 -5.86
N LEU A 398 6.80 -6.05 -6.95
CA LEU A 398 6.42 -4.96 -7.84
C LEU A 398 5.04 -5.19 -8.45
N CYS A 399 4.75 -6.39 -8.97
CA CYS A 399 3.45 -6.71 -9.54
C CYS A 399 2.32 -6.64 -8.51
N LYS A 400 2.57 -7.11 -7.28
CA LYS A 400 1.63 -6.95 -6.16
C LYS A 400 1.30 -5.48 -5.90
N ARG A 401 2.31 -4.60 -5.86
CA ARG A 401 2.12 -3.17 -5.66
C ARG A 401 1.38 -2.54 -6.85
N MET A 402 1.79 -2.84 -8.08
CA MET A 402 1.13 -2.34 -9.29
C MET A 402 -0.34 -2.79 -9.37
N ALA A 403 -0.68 -3.99 -8.87
CA ALA A 403 -2.06 -4.48 -8.84
C ALA A 403 -3.00 -3.60 -8.00
N SER A 404 -2.47 -2.90 -6.98
CA SER A 404 -3.21 -1.94 -6.14
C SER A 404 -3.53 -0.61 -6.83
N ARG A 405 -3.05 -0.40 -8.07
CA ARG A 405 -3.28 0.83 -8.85
C ARG A 405 -2.80 2.12 -8.15
N CYS A 406 -1.73 2.04 -7.35
CA CYS A 406 -1.03 3.22 -6.83
C CYS A 406 -0.30 3.99 -7.95
N LEU A 407 0.45 5.05 -7.60
CA LEU A 407 1.32 5.69 -8.59
C LEU A 407 2.49 4.76 -8.93
N LEU A 408 2.96 4.80 -10.18
CA LEU A 408 4.00 3.88 -10.67
C LEU A 408 5.30 3.96 -9.85
N GLY A 409 5.68 5.17 -9.45
CA GLY A 409 6.84 5.42 -8.60
C GLY A 409 6.69 4.81 -7.20
N ASP A 410 5.51 4.89 -6.60
CA ASP A 410 5.20 4.26 -5.31
C ASP A 410 5.40 2.74 -5.42
N ALA A 411 4.84 2.13 -6.47
CA ALA A 411 4.95 0.70 -6.69
C ALA A 411 6.41 0.24 -6.81
N TRP A 412 7.22 0.98 -7.56
CA TRP A 412 8.64 0.69 -7.76
C TRP A 412 9.45 0.87 -6.48
N GLY A 413 9.37 2.04 -5.85
CA GLY A 413 10.20 2.36 -4.69
C GLY A 413 9.86 1.48 -3.49
N GLU A 414 8.56 1.25 -3.24
CA GLU A 414 8.14 0.38 -2.14
C GLU A 414 8.49 -1.08 -2.39
N ALA A 415 8.46 -1.56 -3.64
CA ALA A 415 8.91 -2.92 -3.96
C ALA A 415 10.41 -3.08 -3.70
N ILE A 416 11.24 -2.10 -4.06
CA ILE A 416 12.69 -2.09 -3.76
C ILE A 416 12.91 -2.09 -2.25
N ILE A 417 12.25 -1.20 -1.50
CA ILE A 417 12.38 -1.11 -0.04
C ILE A 417 11.99 -2.42 0.63
N GLU A 418 10.83 -2.98 0.24
CA GLU A 418 10.34 -4.24 0.78
C GLU A 418 11.28 -5.40 0.45
N TYR A 419 11.85 -5.40 -0.75
CA TYR A 419 12.85 -6.38 -1.18
C TYR A 419 14.12 -6.28 -0.33
N LEU A 420 14.74 -5.10 -0.25
CA LEU A 420 15.98 -4.86 0.51
C LEU A 420 15.80 -5.06 2.02
N SER A 421 14.58 -4.89 2.54
CA SER A 421 14.26 -5.14 3.96
C SER A 421 14.20 -6.63 4.30
N ASN A 422 13.98 -7.50 3.31
CA ASN A 422 13.76 -8.93 3.52
C ASN A 422 15.02 -9.80 3.37
N PHE A 423 16.13 -9.27 2.87
CA PHE A 423 17.37 -10.03 2.71
C PHE A 423 18.47 -9.53 3.65
N SER A 424 19.14 -10.47 4.32
CA SER A 424 20.37 -10.17 5.02
C SER A 424 21.48 -9.90 4.00
N TRP A 425 22.22 -8.82 4.20
CA TRP A 425 23.29 -8.36 3.31
C TRP A 425 24.57 -9.20 3.53
N ARG A 426 24.48 -10.53 3.42
CA ARG A 426 25.58 -11.46 3.70
C ARG A 426 25.90 -12.41 2.55
N GLY A 427 27.13 -12.91 2.59
CA GLY A 427 27.59 -13.98 1.73
C GLY A 427 27.70 -13.58 0.26
N VAL A 428 27.69 -14.60 -0.61
CA VAL A 428 27.85 -14.43 -2.06
C VAL A 428 26.60 -13.80 -2.69
N ALA A 429 25.43 -13.99 -2.07
CA ALA A 429 24.14 -13.49 -2.56
C ALA A 429 24.01 -11.95 -2.49
N LYS A 430 24.74 -11.27 -1.59
CA LYS A 430 24.64 -9.80 -1.41
C LYS A 430 24.77 -9.04 -2.73
N ALA A 431 25.75 -9.39 -3.57
CA ALA A 431 26.00 -8.67 -4.82
C ALA A 431 24.81 -8.79 -5.79
N PHE A 432 24.18 -9.96 -5.85
CA PHE A 432 23.00 -10.19 -6.70
C PHE A 432 21.76 -9.47 -6.18
N HIS A 433 21.57 -9.38 -4.86
CA HIS A 433 20.48 -8.60 -4.27
C HIS A 433 20.63 -7.10 -4.52
N MET A 434 21.85 -6.57 -4.32
CA MET A 434 22.19 -5.19 -4.66
C MET A 434 21.91 -4.90 -6.12
N LYS A 435 22.44 -5.74 -7.01
CA LYS A 435 22.27 -5.60 -8.45
C LYS A 435 20.80 -5.58 -8.88
N ALA A 436 19.97 -6.47 -8.33
CA ALA A 436 18.55 -6.52 -8.65
C ALA A 436 17.80 -5.21 -8.33
N ALA A 437 18.17 -4.52 -7.24
CA ALA A 437 17.61 -3.21 -6.91
C ALA A 437 18.19 -2.09 -7.79
N GLU A 438 19.52 -2.07 -7.96
CA GLU A 438 20.23 -1.02 -8.69
C GLU A 438 19.89 -1.00 -10.19
N GLU A 439 19.63 -2.14 -10.81
CA GLU A 439 19.43 -2.22 -12.26
C GLU A 439 17.98 -2.03 -12.71
N LEU A 440 17.01 -2.07 -11.80
CA LEU A 440 15.59 -2.03 -12.13
C LEU A 440 15.13 -0.60 -12.46
N GLU A 441 15.18 -0.24 -13.73
CA GLU A 441 14.91 1.11 -14.23
C GLU A 441 13.44 1.30 -14.62
N ILE A 442 12.84 2.44 -14.24
CA ILE A 442 11.54 2.87 -14.77
C ILE A 442 11.75 3.80 -15.98
N PHE A 443 11.36 3.31 -17.15
CA PHE A 443 11.12 4.14 -18.32
C PHE A 443 9.68 4.64 -18.34
N GLY A 444 9.43 5.79 -17.74
CA GLY A 444 8.09 6.35 -17.63
C GLY A 444 8.00 7.48 -16.61
N ASP A 445 6.78 7.95 -16.43
CA ASP A 445 6.44 8.96 -15.43
C ASP A 445 6.24 8.30 -14.06
N PRO A 446 7.02 8.65 -13.02
CA PRO A 446 6.87 8.07 -11.68
C PRO A 446 5.54 8.48 -11.01
N THR A 447 4.89 9.53 -11.48
CA THR A 447 3.56 9.96 -11.04
C THR A 447 2.42 9.41 -11.90
N LEU A 448 2.71 8.47 -12.80
CA LEU A 448 1.68 7.82 -13.61
C LEU A 448 0.69 7.10 -12.70
N LYS A 449 -0.59 7.48 -12.77
CA LYS A 449 -1.66 6.71 -12.11
C LYS A 449 -1.90 5.43 -12.90
N ILE A 450 -1.58 4.28 -12.28
CA ILE A 450 -1.74 2.97 -12.90
C ILE A 450 -3.23 2.71 -13.19
N GLY A 451 -3.56 2.47 -14.46
CA GLY A 451 -4.94 2.32 -14.93
C GLY A 451 -5.64 3.61 -15.36
N GLY A 452 -4.93 4.74 -15.27
CA GLY A 452 -5.47 6.08 -15.47
C GLY A 452 -6.14 6.61 -14.20
N TYR A 453 -6.36 7.91 -14.15
CA TYR A 453 -7.29 8.45 -13.16
C TYR A 453 -8.68 7.98 -13.58
N GLU A 454 -9.48 7.53 -12.63
CA GLU A 454 -10.93 7.46 -12.86
C GLU A 454 -11.34 8.77 -13.51
N ARG A 455 -12.12 8.69 -14.59
CA ARG A 455 -12.44 9.86 -15.39
C ARG A 455 -12.78 10.94 -14.38
N LEU A 456 -12.11 12.08 -14.47
CA LEU A 456 -12.79 13.32 -14.15
C LEU A 456 -13.90 13.41 -15.21
N ALA A 457 -14.93 12.57 -15.10
CA ALA A 457 -16.25 12.96 -15.47
C ALA A 457 -16.34 14.30 -14.79
N ALA A 458 -16.49 15.35 -15.61
CA ALA A 458 -16.69 16.69 -15.09
C ALA A 458 -17.62 16.48 -13.90
N LYS A 459 -17.18 16.80 -12.66
CA LYS A 459 -18.00 16.65 -11.47
C LYS A 459 -19.25 17.44 -11.77
N THR A 460 -20.25 16.78 -12.31
CA THR A 460 -21.56 17.32 -12.50
C THR A 460 -22.21 17.06 -11.17
N ASN A 461 -22.86 18.08 -10.64
CA ASN A 461 -23.73 17.90 -9.50
C ASN A 461 -25.15 17.77 -10.05
N ASN A 462 -25.35 16.90 -11.05
CA ASN A 462 -26.68 16.66 -11.57
C ASN A 462 -27.48 15.88 -10.52
N VAL A 463 -28.78 16.08 -10.52
CA VAL A 463 -29.70 15.36 -9.65
C VAL A 463 -30.55 14.46 -10.53
N LEU A 464 -30.39 13.15 -10.38
CA LEU A 464 -31.20 12.12 -11.02
C LEU A 464 -32.28 11.67 -10.03
N HIS A 465 -33.47 11.35 -10.54
CA HIS A 465 -34.61 10.96 -9.72
C HIS A 465 -35.08 9.55 -10.07
N VAL A 466 -35.25 8.70 -9.06
CA VAL A 466 -35.75 7.33 -9.20
C VAL A 466 -37.10 7.21 -8.49
N GLY A 467 -38.12 6.71 -9.19
CA GLY A 467 -39.50 6.69 -8.71
C GLY A 467 -40.22 8.04 -8.83
N GLY A 468 -41.40 8.17 -8.22
CA GLY A 468 -42.23 9.39 -8.29
C GLY A 468 -42.90 9.63 -9.66
N ASP A 469 -43.65 10.73 -9.77
CA ASP A 469 -44.47 11.07 -10.94
C ASP A 469 -43.82 12.12 -11.88
N GLY A 470 -42.53 12.41 -11.70
CA GLY A 470 -41.79 13.42 -12.46
C GLY A 470 -41.46 12.98 -13.89
N PRO A 471 -41.41 13.90 -14.87
CA PRO A 471 -40.97 13.57 -16.22
C PRO A 471 -39.48 13.17 -16.21
N ASN A 472 -39.15 12.08 -16.93
CA ASN A 472 -37.81 11.50 -17.05
C ASN A 472 -37.24 10.86 -15.77
N ASN A 473 -38.07 10.60 -14.76
CA ASN A 473 -37.63 9.82 -13.61
C ASN A 473 -37.33 8.37 -14.01
N TYR A 474 -36.26 7.81 -13.49
CA TYR A 474 -35.93 6.39 -13.66
C TYR A 474 -36.91 5.55 -12.84
N THR A 475 -37.19 4.33 -13.29
CA THR A 475 -38.03 3.38 -12.52
C THR A 475 -37.19 2.42 -11.68
N LYS A 476 -35.89 2.38 -11.94
CA LYS A 476 -34.91 1.49 -11.32
C LYS A 476 -33.72 2.28 -10.82
N ILE A 477 -33.18 1.87 -9.67
CA ILE A 477 -32.02 2.54 -9.07
C ILE A 477 -30.77 2.28 -9.92
N GLN A 478 -30.59 1.04 -10.40
CA GLN A 478 -29.41 0.71 -11.21
C GLN A 478 -29.37 1.49 -12.52
N ASP A 479 -30.50 1.69 -13.20
CA ASP A 479 -30.54 2.46 -14.45
C ASP A 479 -30.08 3.91 -14.22
N ALA A 480 -30.40 4.51 -13.06
CA ALA A 480 -29.92 5.84 -12.70
C ALA A 480 -28.43 5.85 -12.34
N ILE A 481 -27.94 4.81 -11.65
CA ILE A 481 -26.49 4.64 -11.39
C ILE A 481 -25.73 4.51 -12.71
N ASP A 482 -26.23 3.71 -13.66
CA ASP A 482 -25.60 3.47 -14.95
C ASP A 482 -25.48 4.74 -15.79
N ASP A 483 -26.47 5.65 -15.70
CA ASP A 483 -26.49 6.93 -16.44
C ASP A 483 -25.78 8.09 -15.70
N ALA A 484 -25.63 7.99 -14.38
CA ALA A 484 -24.95 9.00 -13.57
C ALA A 484 -23.45 9.12 -13.90
N ASN A 485 -22.87 10.28 -13.56
CA ASN A 485 -21.44 10.57 -13.57
C ASN A 485 -20.92 10.73 -12.13
N ASP A 486 -19.60 10.66 -11.95
CA ASP A 486 -18.98 10.95 -10.65
C ASP A 486 -19.36 12.35 -10.15
N GLY A 487 -19.76 12.43 -8.87
CA GLY A 487 -20.26 13.64 -8.22
C GLY A 487 -21.77 13.84 -8.28
N ASP A 488 -22.49 13.10 -9.15
CA ASP A 488 -23.92 13.23 -9.27
C ASP A 488 -24.66 12.74 -8.00
N THR A 489 -25.87 13.25 -7.82
CA THR A 489 -26.78 12.85 -6.75
C THR A 489 -27.97 12.10 -7.32
N ILE A 490 -28.28 10.94 -6.77
CA ILE A 490 -29.46 10.14 -7.10
C ILE A 490 -30.42 10.24 -5.91
N ILE A 491 -31.58 10.87 -6.14
CA ILE A 491 -32.68 10.90 -5.18
C ILE A 491 -33.63 9.75 -5.50
N VAL A 492 -33.80 8.83 -4.56
CA VAL A 492 -34.70 7.70 -4.66
C VAL A 492 -35.93 8.00 -3.83
N HIS A 493 -37.04 8.28 -4.50
CA HIS A 493 -38.32 8.56 -3.87
C HIS A 493 -38.89 7.32 -3.17
N THR A 494 -39.81 7.52 -2.23
CA THR A 494 -40.45 6.42 -1.50
C THR A 494 -41.04 5.37 -2.45
N GLY A 495 -40.69 4.11 -2.22
CA GLY A 495 -41.11 2.97 -3.01
C GLY A 495 -40.39 1.71 -2.57
N THR A 496 -40.79 0.56 -3.11
CA THR A 496 -40.06 -0.71 -2.91
C THR A 496 -39.35 -1.11 -4.19
N TYR A 497 -38.03 -1.22 -4.12
CA TYR A 497 -37.13 -1.53 -5.22
C TYR A 497 -36.53 -2.92 -4.99
N ASN A 498 -36.82 -3.87 -5.87
CA ASN A 498 -36.29 -5.24 -5.78
C ASN A 498 -35.11 -5.38 -6.73
N GLU A 499 -33.94 -4.93 -6.28
CA GLU A 499 -32.75 -4.77 -7.12
C GLU A 499 -31.48 -5.13 -6.33
N ASP A 500 -30.53 -5.76 -7.01
CA ASP A 500 -29.14 -5.85 -6.56
C ASP A 500 -28.37 -4.73 -7.27
N LEU A 501 -27.60 -3.94 -6.52
CA LEU A 501 -26.98 -2.73 -7.05
C LEU A 501 -25.47 -2.90 -7.16
N PHE A 502 -24.90 -2.33 -8.22
CA PHE A 502 -23.46 -2.21 -8.43
C PHE A 502 -23.13 -0.72 -8.63
N ILE A 503 -22.44 -0.15 -7.65
CA ILE A 503 -22.05 1.27 -7.60
C ILE A 503 -20.55 1.34 -7.89
N ASP A 504 -20.24 1.72 -9.13
CA ASP A 504 -18.88 1.85 -9.68
C ASP A 504 -18.46 3.29 -9.95
N LYS A 505 -19.22 4.24 -9.41
CA LYS A 505 -19.01 5.69 -9.53
C LYS A 505 -19.10 6.37 -8.17
N SER A 506 -18.38 7.48 -8.00
CA SER A 506 -18.44 8.33 -6.81
C SER A 506 -19.79 9.06 -6.77
N LEU A 507 -20.76 8.57 -6.00
CA LEU A 507 -22.14 9.05 -6.04
C LEU A 507 -22.68 9.41 -4.67
N LYS A 508 -23.61 10.37 -4.63
CA LYS A 508 -24.53 10.55 -3.50
C LYS A 508 -25.86 9.90 -3.82
N ILE A 509 -26.23 8.85 -3.10
CA ILE A 509 -27.48 8.13 -3.31
C ILE A 509 -28.31 8.32 -2.04
N ILE A 510 -29.43 9.03 -2.17
CA ILE A 510 -30.24 9.47 -1.03
C ILE A 510 -31.66 8.94 -1.22
N GLY A 511 -32.11 8.11 -0.28
CA GLY A 511 -33.45 7.60 -0.17
C GLY A 511 -34.34 8.53 0.66
N GLU A 512 -35.56 8.76 0.18
CA GLU A 512 -36.61 9.40 0.96
C GLU A 512 -37.46 8.33 1.69
N GLY A 513 -36.79 7.44 2.42
CA GLY A 513 -37.41 6.27 3.04
C GLY A 513 -37.75 5.15 2.04
N ALA A 514 -37.02 5.09 0.92
CA ALA A 514 -37.16 4.02 -0.06
C ALA A 514 -36.69 2.68 0.53
N GLU A 515 -37.43 1.61 0.22
CA GLU A 515 -37.12 0.24 0.62
C GLU A 515 -36.40 -0.48 -0.53
N ILE A 516 -35.15 -0.90 -0.30
CA ILE A 516 -34.38 -1.72 -1.24
C ILE A 516 -34.38 -3.17 -0.73
N LYS A 517 -35.04 -4.05 -1.47
CA LYS A 517 -35.01 -5.50 -1.25
C LYS A 517 -33.93 -6.11 -2.12
N THR A 518 -32.86 -6.55 -1.47
CA THR A 518 -31.61 -6.90 -2.16
C THR A 518 -30.97 -8.17 -1.58
N ASN A 519 -30.12 -8.82 -2.36
CA ASN A 519 -29.15 -9.81 -1.90
C ASN A 519 -27.74 -9.21 -1.79
N GLY A 520 -27.55 -7.97 -2.22
CA GLY A 520 -26.36 -7.18 -1.97
C GLY A 520 -26.26 -5.92 -2.84
N ILE A 521 -25.74 -4.86 -2.23
CA ILE A 521 -25.32 -3.62 -2.85
C ILE A 521 -23.79 -3.63 -2.83
N VAL A 522 -23.18 -3.75 -4.01
CA VAL A 522 -21.73 -3.74 -4.17
C VAL A 522 -21.26 -2.32 -4.47
N ILE A 523 -20.37 -1.80 -3.62
CA ILE A 523 -19.82 -0.45 -3.74
C ILE A 523 -18.32 -0.59 -4.03
N SER A 524 -17.96 -0.53 -5.31
CA SER A 524 -16.57 -0.66 -5.76
C SER A 524 -15.85 0.68 -5.93
N ALA A 525 -16.59 1.77 -6.11
CA ALA A 525 -16.03 3.12 -6.18
C ALA A 525 -15.81 3.73 -4.80
N SER A 526 -14.82 4.63 -4.73
CA SER A 526 -14.57 5.49 -3.57
C SER A 526 -15.52 6.68 -3.55
N ASP A 527 -15.53 7.44 -2.44
CA ASP A 527 -16.32 8.67 -2.29
C ASP A 527 -17.84 8.49 -2.52
N VAL A 528 -18.39 7.34 -2.11
CA VAL A 528 -19.82 7.02 -2.21
C VAL A 528 -20.53 7.36 -0.91
N PHE A 529 -21.69 8.00 -1.03
CA PHE A 529 -22.55 8.36 0.09
C PHE A 529 -23.92 7.70 -0.08
N ILE A 530 -24.35 6.87 0.88
CA ILE A 530 -25.65 6.20 0.90
C ILE A 530 -26.42 6.62 2.13
N GLU A 531 -27.56 7.26 1.93
CA GLU A 531 -28.37 7.81 3.01
C GLU A 531 -29.86 7.54 2.88
N GLY A 532 -30.57 7.31 3.99
CA GLY A 532 -32.03 7.41 4.05
C GLY A 532 -32.82 6.21 3.51
N PHE A 533 -32.20 5.03 3.43
CA PHE A 533 -32.84 3.80 2.94
C PHE A 533 -33.29 2.84 4.04
N ILE A 534 -34.29 2.03 3.70
CA ILE A 534 -34.55 0.75 4.36
C ILE A 534 -33.96 -0.35 3.46
N VAL A 535 -32.87 -0.99 3.88
CA VAL A 535 -32.20 -2.05 3.13
C VAL A 535 -32.53 -3.40 3.76
N GLU A 536 -33.24 -4.27 3.02
CA GLU A 536 -33.75 -5.54 3.52
C GLU A 536 -33.28 -6.73 2.69
N GLY A 537 -32.70 -7.73 3.37
CA GLY A 537 -32.20 -8.96 2.78
C GLY A 537 -33.29 -9.99 2.50
N TYR A 538 -33.41 -10.46 1.25
CA TYR A 538 -34.35 -11.54 0.90
C TYR A 538 -33.73 -12.95 0.85
N LYS A 539 -32.39 -13.07 0.84
CA LYS A 539 -31.66 -14.35 0.70
C LYS A 539 -30.53 -14.59 1.70
N LYS A 540 -30.48 -13.82 2.80
CA LYS A 540 -29.39 -13.90 3.80
C LYS A 540 -27.99 -13.79 3.16
N GLY A 541 -27.79 -12.79 2.30
CA GLY A 541 -26.50 -12.43 1.71
C GLY A 541 -25.75 -11.38 2.54
N THR A 542 -24.85 -10.63 1.90
CA THR A 542 -24.25 -9.42 2.48
C THR A 542 -25.01 -8.20 1.98
N GLY A 543 -25.42 -7.28 2.87
CA GLY A 543 -26.24 -6.12 2.53
C GLY A 543 -25.49 -5.08 1.71
N LEU A 544 -24.48 -4.44 2.31
CA LEU A 544 -23.60 -3.48 1.64
C LEU A 544 -22.16 -3.99 1.65
N LEU A 545 -21.54 -4.13 0.47
CA LEU A 545 -20.16 -4.55 0.29
C LEU A 545 -19.31 -3.33 -0.09
N CYS A 546 -18.58 -2.78 0.89
CA CYS A 546 -17.83 -1.54 0.77
C CYS A 546 -16.35 -1.84 0.45
N TYR A 547 -16.04 -1.91 -0.86
CA TYR A 547 -14.67 -2.14 -1.35
C TYR A 547 -13.90 -0.85 -1.63
N GLY A 548 -14.60 0.22 -2.02
CA GLY A 548 -14.00 1.55 -2.25
C GLY A 548 -13.64 2.27 -0.95
N ASP A 549 -12.78 3.28 -1.05
CA ASP A 549 -12.36 4.11 0.09
C ASP A 549 -13.35 5.26 0.35
N ASN A 550 -13.35 5.80 1.57
CA ASN A 550 -14.17 6.97 1.95
C ASN A 550 -15.68 6.78 1.68
N ILE A 551 -16.20 5.57 1.91
CA ILE A 551 -17.64 5.28 1.79
C ILE A 551 -18.36 5.76 3.05
N SER A 552 -19.46 6.49 2.87
CA SER A 552 -20.31 6.98 3.95
C SER A 552 -21.70 6.34 3.91
N ILE A 553 -22.03 5.55 4.93
CA ILE A 553 -23.35 4.92 5.11
C ILE A 553 -24.04 5.61 6.27
N ARG A 554 -25.10 6.39 6.02
CA ARG A 554 -25.77 7.21 7.05
C ARG A 554 -27.29 7.11 7.10
N ASN A 555 -27.88 7.21 8.29
CA ASN A 555 -29.35 7.31 8.44
C ASN A 555 -30.14 6.21 7.70
N ASN A 556 -29.61 4.99 7.64
CA ASN A 556 -30.27 3.84 7.02
C ASN A 556 -30.79 2.86 8.08
N GLU A 557 -31.87 2.13 7.75
CA GLU A 557 -32.30 0.92 8.46
C GLU A 557 -31.84 -0.32 7.68
N ILE A 558 -31.03 -1.21 8.26
CA ILE A 558 -30.45 -2.36 7.55
C ILE A 558 -30.74 -3.66 8.31
N ARG A 559 -31.45 -4.59 7.65
CA ARG A 559 -31.96 -5.81 8.31
C ARG A 559 -31.98 -7.07 7.44
N HIS A 560 -31.95 -8.22 8.11
CA HIS A 560 -32.15 -9.56 7.55
C HIS A 560 -31.03 -10.08 6.61
N PHE A 561 -29.78 -9.72 6.89
CA PHE A 561 -28.58 -10.22 6.20
C PHE A 561 -27.75 -11.20 7.04
N ASN A 562 -26.88 -11.97 6.38
CA ASN A 562 -25.77 -12.65 7.07
C ASN A 562 -24.75 -11.62 7.54
N THR A 563 -24.42 -10.64 6.71
CA THR A 563 -23.59 -9.50 7.09
C THR A 563 -24.27 -8.24 6.57
N SER A 564 -24.65 -7.32 7.44
CA SER A 564 -25.42 -6.14 7.01
C SER A 564 -24.53 -5.15 6.25
N ILE A 565 -23.35 -4.82 6.80
CA ILE A 565 -22.33 -3.97 6.18
C ILE A 565 -21.00 -4.69 6.29
N PHE A 566 -20.33 -4.87 5.15
CA PHE A 566 -18.97 -5.38 5.06
C PHE A 566 -18.05 -4.25 4.57
N VAL A 567 -16.96 -3.99 5.28
CA VAL A 567 -16.02 -2.90 5.02
C VAL A 567 -14.61 -3.45 4.85
N GLU A 568 -14.08 -3.29 3.63
CA GLU A 568 -12.69 -3.59 3.29
C GLU A 568 -11.93 -2.30 2.92
N GLY A 569 -12.64 -1.33 2.32
CA GLY A 569 -12.09 0.00 2.01
C GLY A 569 -11.62 0.79 3.23
N SER A 570 -10.75 1.76 2.97
CA SER A 570 -10.13 2.62 3.98
C SER A 570 -10.96 3.88 4.25
N SER A 571 -10.89 4.38 5.49
CA SER A 571 -11.54 5.62 5.94
C SER A 571 -13.05 5.65 5.70
N CYS A 572 -13.73 4.50 5.81
CA CYS A 572 -15.18 4.42 5.65
C CYS A 572 -15.92 4.85 6.93
N HIS A 573 -17.06 5.50 6.76
CA HIS A 573 -17.90 6.03 7.82
C HIS A 573 -19.26 5.31 7.84
N VAL A 574 -19.58 4.65 8.96
CA VAL A 574 -20.89 4.04 9.22
C VAL A 574 -21.50 4.81 10.38
N GLU A 575 -22.44 5.72 10.10
CA GLU A 575 -22.95 6.66 11.10
C GLU A 575 -24.48 6.74 11.16
N GLU A 576 -25.07 6.90 12.35
CA GLU A 576 -26.51 7.19 12.49
C GLU A 576 -27.45 6.12 11.88
N ASN A 577 -27.00 4.87 11.72
CA ASN A 577 -27.81 3.79 11.16
C ASN A 577 -28.52 2.96 12.25
N GLU A 578 -29.65 2.35 11.88
CA GLU A 578 -30.32 1.30 12.64
C GLU A 578 -30.02 -0.07 12.00
N ILE A 579 -29.17 -0.87 12.64
CA ILE A 579 -28.67 -2.15 12.12
C ILE A 579 -29.21 -3.26 13.00
N LYS A 580 -30.16 -4.06 12.48
CA LYS A 580 -30.87 -5.05 13.29
C LYS A 580 -31.28 -6.33 12.59
N ASN A 581 -31.45 -7.40 13.37
CA ASN A 581 -31.89 -8.72 12.89
C ASN A 581 -30.97 -9.32 11.80
N ASN A 582 -29.66 -9.12 11.93
CA ASN A 582 -28.63 -9.71 11.07
C ASN A 582 -27.81 -10.76 11.83
N GLU A 583 -27.11 -11.64 11.12
CA GLU A 583 -26.10 -12.48 11.77
C GLU A 583 -24.89 -11.63 12.17
N CYS A 584 -24.34 -10.82 11.27
CA CYS A 584 -23.33 -9.80 11.58
C CYS A 584 -23.86 -8.42 11.20
N GLY A 585 -23.80 -7.46 12.11
CA GLY A 585 -24.12 -6.06 11.84
C GLY A 585 -23.06 -5.46 10.91
N ILE A 586 -21.88 -5.19 11.44
CA ILE A 586 -20.78 -4.56 10.70
C ILE A 586 -19.56 -5.47 10.75
N TRP A 587 -19.01 -5.82 9.59
CA TRP A 587 -17.75 -6.55 9.49
C TRP A 587 -16.66 -5.64 8.92
N LEU A 588 -15.60 -5.38 9.70
CA LEU A 588 -14.37 -4.76 9.25
C LEU A 588 -13.35 -5.83 8.87
N ASN A 589 -12.89 -5.88 7.62
CA ASN A 589 -11.92 -6.86 7.14
C ASN A 589 -10.69 -6.18 6.55
N GLY A 590 -9.58 -6.14 7.31
CA GLY A 590 -8.34 -5.49 6.87
C GLY A 590 -8.45 -3.97 6.68
N SER A 591 -9.57 -3.35 7.06
CA SER A 591 -9.83 -1.92 6.86
C SER A 591 -8.91 -1.04 7.72
N TYR A 592 -8.54 0.12 7.19
CA TYR A 592 -7.78 1.16 7.89
C TYR A 592 -8.66 2.39 8.17
N GLY A 593 -8.73 2.83 9.42
CA GLY A 593 -9.35 4.11 9.78
C GLY A 593 -10.88 4.14 9.70
N ALA A 594 -11.56 3.00 9.79
CA ALA A 594 -13.03 2.95 9.74
C ALA A 594 -13.66 3.63 10.97
N GLU A 595 -14.68 4.44 10.75
CA GLU A 595 -15.44 5.14 11.79
C GLU A 595 -16.86 4.58 11.91
N ILE A 596 -17.21 4.09 13.10
CA ILE A 596 -18.54 3.54 13.41
C ILE A 596 -19.11 4.41 14.53
N LYS A 597 -20.00 5.35 14.20
CA LYS A 597 -20.45 6.38 15.15
C LYS A 597 -21.96 6.53 15.23
N ASN A 598 -22.51 6.75 16.44
CA ASN A 598 -23.92 7.09 16.63
C ASN A 598 -24.94 6.07 16.06
N ASN A 599 -24.57 4.79 15.91
CA ASN A 599 -25.47 3.77 15.36
C ASN A 599 -26.27 3.05 16.47
N PHE A 600 -27.44 2.55 16.11
CA PHE A 600 -28.22 1.58 16.90
C PHE A 600 -27.99 0.19 16.32
N VAL A 601 -27.12 -0.60 16.95
CA VAL A 601 -26.76 -1.95 16.51
C VAL A 601 -27.40 -2.96 17.46
N THR A 602 -28.61 -3.42 17.12
CA THR A 602 -29.45 -4.21 18.02
C THR A 602 -29.93 -5.53 17.44
N ASP A 603 -30.18 -6.53 18.28
CA ASP A 603 -30.79 -7.80 17.87
C ASP A 603 -30.02 -8.52 16.73
N ASN A 604 -28.70 -8.33 16.66
CA ASN A 604 -27.82 -9.08 15.75
C ASN A 604 -27.13 -10.24 16.48
N TRP A 605 -26.56 -11.20 15.76
CA TRP A 605 -25.71 -12.20 16.42
C TRP A 605 -24.35 -11.61 16.82
N TYR A 606 -23.73 -10.90 15.88
CA TYR A 606 -22.55 -10.06 16.08
C TYR A 606 -22.91 -8.60 15.76
N GLY A 607 -22.53 -7.65 16.63
CA GLY A 607 -22.70 -6.23 16.38
C GLY A 607 -21.65 -5.69 15.42
N VAL A 608 -20.40 -5.59 15.88
CA VAL A 608 -19.21 -5.29 15.08
C VAL A 608 -18.23 -6.46 15.18
N TRP A 609 -17.76 -6.95 14.05
CA TRP A 609 -16.72 -7.96 13.93
C TRP A 609 -15.54 -7.39 13.14
N GLY A 610 -14.39 -7.19 13.78
CA GLY A 610 -13.20 -6.65 13.11
C GLY A 610 -12.06 -7.65 13.03
N GLU A 611 -11.60 -7.96 11.82
CA GLU A 611 -10.45 -8.81 11.54
C GLU A 611 -9.33 -7.98 10.92
N TYR A 612 -8.15 -8.00 11.53
CA TYR A 612 -6.99 -7.23 11.10
C TYR A 612 -7.23 -5.71 10.95
N ALA A 613 -8.21 -5.16 11.68
CA ALA A 613 -8.58 -3.76 11.57
C ALA A 613 -7.53 -2.84 12.23
N SER A 614 -7.12 -1.78 11.53
CA SER A 614 -6.15 -0.81 12.05
C SER A 614 -6.80 0.56 12.21
N SER A 615 -6.57 1.19 13.37
CA SER A 615 -7.11 2.50 13.73
C SER A 615 -8.65 2.65 13.64
N PRO A 616 -9.48 1.64 14.01
CA PRO A 616 -10.94 1.83 13.99
C PRO A 616 -11.40 2.79 15.10
N VAL A 617 -12.43 3.58 14.84
CA VAL A 617 -13.06 4.49 15.81
C VAL A 617 -14.51 4.09 16.01
N ILE A 618 -14.82 3.46 17.14
CA ILE A 618 -16.17 3.01 17.51
C ILE A 618 -16.70 3.91 18.63
N GLN A 619 -17.58 4.86 18.31
CA GLN A 619 -17.99 5.88 19.28
C GLN A 619 -19.49 6.17 19.34
N ASN A 620 -20.00 6.41 20.55
CA ASN A 620 -21.38 6.86 20.79
C ASN A 620 -22.46 5.95 20.20
N ASN A 621 -22.18 4.66 20.03
CA ASN A 621 -23.15 3.69 19.52
C ASN A 621 -23.96 3.07 20.66
N ASN A 622 -25.16 2.60 20.34
CA ASN A 622 -25.96 1.73 21.18
C ASN A 622 -25.85 0.28 20.69
N PHE A 623 -25.21 -0.58 21.47
CA PHE A 623 -25.16 -2.02 21.25
C PHE A 623 -26.09 -2.70 22.24
N SER A 624 -27.26 -3.14 21.78
CA SER A 624 -28.25 -3.78 22.65
C SER A 624 -28.76 -5.11 22.13
N TYR A 625 -28.95 -6.09 23.02
CA TYR A 625 -29.56 -7.38 22.68
C TYR A 625 -28.82 -8.19 21.59
N ASN A 626 -27.52 -7.96 21.39
CA ASN A 626 -26.74 -8.78 20.46
C ASN A 626 -26.43 -10.14 21.07
N ALA A 627 -26.73 -11.21 20.33
CA ALA A 627 -26.81 -12.57 20.85
C ALA A 627 -25.44 -13.16 21.24
N TRP A 628 -24.34 -12.67 20.65
CA TRP A 628 -22.99 -13.16 20.94
C TRP A 628 -21.99 -12.04 21.26
N TYR A 629 -21.40 -11.37 20.27
CA TYR A 629 -20.46 -10.25 20.52
C TYR A 629 -21.10 -8.95 20.07
N ALA A 630 -21.22 -7.96 20.95
CA ALA A 630 -21.54 -6.59 20.52
C ALA A 630 -20.36 -5.99 19.76
N VAL A 631 -19.14 -6.13 20.28
CA VAL A 631 -17.90 -5.81 19.56
C VAL A 631 -16.90 -6.94 19.75
N TRP A 632 -16.48 -7.57 18.66
CA TRP A 632 -15.32 -8.46 18.59
C TRP A 632 -14.26 -7.83 17.70
N MET A 633 -13.01 -7.82 18.15
CA MET A 633 -11.96 -7.09 17.44
C MET A 633 -10.61 -7.80 17.53
N GLU A 634 -10.00 -8.03 16.38
CA GLU A 634 -8.60 -8.34 16.16
C GLU A 634 -7.97 -7.20 15.36
N GLY A 635 -7.12 -6.40 16.01
CA GLY A 635 -6.63 -5.17 15.39
C GLY A 635 -5.61 -4.39 16.22
N LYS A 636 -5.34 -3.16 15.81
CA LYS A 636 -4.44 -2.25 16.53
C LYS A 636 -4.83 -0.79 16.44
N ASP A 637 -4.34 0.00 17.39
CA ASP A 637 -4.36 1.47 17.37
C ASP A 637 -5.78 2.09 17.33
N GLY A 638 -6.79 1.36 17.82
CA GLY A 638 -8.20 1.76 17.73
C GLY A 638 -8.77 2.45 18.98
N GLN A 639 -10.00 2.95 18.88
CA GLN A 639 -10.74 3.59 19.95
C GLN A 639 -12.15 3.01 20.08
N ILE A 640 -12.58 2.72 21.31
CA ILE A 640 -13.95 2.31 21.65
C ILE A 640 -14.45 3.23 22.76
N GLY A 641 -15.13 4.32 22.39
CA GLY A 641 -15.40 5.45 23.27
C GLY A 641 -16.86 5.86 23.38
N GLY A 642 -17.40 6.12 24.57
CA GLY A 642 -18.73 6.73 24.70
C GLY A 642 -19.93 5.85 24.30
N ASN A 643 -19.76 4.53 24.18
CA ASN A 643 -20.81 3.63 23.72
C ASN A 643 -21.65 3.08 24.89
N ASP A 644 -22.92 2.77 24.59
CA ASP A 644 -23.84 2.05 25.48
C ASP A 644 -23.88 0.57 25.11
N PHE A 645 -23.54 -0.31 26.06
CA PHE A 645 -23.62 -1.76 25.90
C PHE A 645 -24.64 -2.35 26.89
N TYR A 646 -25.76 -2.85 26.37
CA TYR A 646 -26.85 -3.36 27.18
C TYR A 646 -27.37 -4.73 26.75
N ARG A 647 -27.47 -5.68 27.69
CA ARG A 647 -28.04 -7.03 27.44
C ARG A 647 -27.44 -7.77 26.25
N ASN A 648 -26.13 -7.63 26.03
CA ASN A 648 -25.38 -8.46 25.09
C ASN A 648 -24.80 -9.67 25.81
N TRP A 649 -24.44 -10.70 25.07
CA TRP A 649 -23.72 -11.83 25.66
C TRP A 649 -22.27 -11.44 26.02
N TYR A 650 -21.50 -10.91 25.07
CA TYR A 650 -20.23 -10.19 25.30
C TYR A 650 -20.37 -8.75 24.85
N CYS A 651 -19.96 -7.78 25.66
CA CYS A 651 -19.97 -6.37 25.25
C CYS A 651 -18.78 -6.04 24.33
N ILE A 652 -17.54 -6.21 24.82
CA ILE A 652 -16.30 -5.94 24.11
C ILE A 652 -15.40 -7.15 24.27
N TYR A 653 -14.93 -7.70 23.17
CA TYR A 653 -14.00 -8.82 23.14
C TYR A 653 -12.81 -8.49 22.25
N LEU A 654 -11.67 -8.20 22.88
CA LEU A 654 -10.40 -7.99 22.17
C LEU A 654 -9.62 -9.30 22.08
N TYR A 655 -9.27 -9.70 20.86
CA TYR A 655 -8.47 -10.89 20.56
C TYR A 655 -7.22 -10.46 19.79
N ASN A 656 -6.03 -10.91 20.21
CA ASN A 656 -4.75 -10.58 19.55
C ASN A 656 -4.53 -9.07 19.30
N SER A 657 -5.11 -8.20 20.12
CA SER A 657 -5.20 -6.76 19.84
C SER A 657 -4.26 -5.92 20.68
N ARG A 658 -3.90 -4.73 20.19
CA ARG A 658 -2.99 -3.83 20.91
C ARG A 658 -3.28 -2.35 20.72
N TYR A 659 -2.88 -1.55 21.69
CA TYR A 659 -2.96 -0.09 21.64
C TYR A 659 -4.39 0.46 21.43
N PHE A 660 -5.40 -0.24 21.94
CA PHE A 660 -6.76 0.29 22.00
C PHE A 660 -6.94 1.25 23.18
N ILE A 661 -7.71 2.31 22.96
CA ILE A 661 -8.24 3.17 24.02
C ILE A 661 -9.73 2.88 24.17
N ILE A 662 -10.13 2.35 25.32
CA ILE A 662 -11.52 2.01 25.67
C ILE A 662 -11.95 2.94 26.78
N ASN A 663 -12.80 3.92 26.48
CA ASN A 663 -13.14 4.95 27.46
C ASN A 663 -14.59 5.46 27.43
N ASN A 664 -15.04 6.03 28.55
CA ASN A 664 -16.36 6.67 28.65
C ASN A 664 -17.55 5.77 28.25
N ASN A 665 -17.41 4.44 28.27
CA ASN A 665 -18.50 3.54 27.89
C ASN A 665 -19.41 3.23 29.09
N SER A 666 -20.71 3.09 28.82
CA SER A 666 -21.72 2.61 29.77
C SER A 666 -22.02 1.13 29.50
N ILE A 667 -21.53 0.24 30.35
CA ILE A 667 -21.58 -1.22 30.16
C ILE A 667 -22.43 -1.83 31.27
N TYR A 668 -23.67 -2.18 30.96
CA TYR A 668 -24.61 -2.62 31.98
C TYR A 668 -25.52 -3.78 31.59
N GLY A 669 -25.75 -4.70 32.53
CA GLY A 669 -26.70 -5.80 32.34
C GLY A 669 -26.34 -6.76 31.20
N ASN A 670 -25.06 -6.87 30.83
CA ASN A 670 -24.58 -7.87 29.87
C ASN A 670 -24.25 -9.19 30.59
N ILE A 671 -24.20 -10.30 29.87
CA ILE A 671 -23.74 -11.57 30.46
C ILE A 671 -22.26 -11.47 30.82
N HIS A 672 -21.45 -10.94 29.92
CA HIS A 672 -20.02 -10.68 30.12
C HIS A 672 -19.70 -9.20 29.84
N GLY A 673 -18.98 -8.56 30.77
CA GLY A 673 -18.30 -7.29 30.53
C GLY A 673 -17.06 -7.45 29.62
N PRO A 674 -16.19 -6.42 29.50
CA PRO A 674 -15.08 -6.47 28.55
C PRO A 674 -14.10 -7.62 28.81
N GLN A 675 -13.69 -8.30 27.74
CA GLN A 675 -12.75 -9.42 27.79
C GLN A 675 -11.56 -9.21 26.85
N PHE A 676 -10.37 -9.55 27.34
CA PHE A 676 -9.11 -9.35 26.64
C PHE A 676 -8.35 -10.66 26.57
N VAL A 677 -8.13 -11.17 25.36
CA VAL A 677 -7.42 -12.42 25.12
C VAL A 677 -6.23 -12.17 24.21
N ASN A 678 -5.03 -12.48 24.69
CA ASN A 678 -3.76 -12.22 24.01
C ASN A 678 -3.65 -10.76 23.53
N SER A 679 -4.17 -9.82 24.34
CA SER A 679 -4.30 -8.41 23.96
C SER A 679 -3.57 -7.52 24.95
N SER A 680 -2.67 -6.67 24.45
CA SER A 680 -1.66 -5.99 25.27
C SER A 680 -1.55 -4.51 24.97
N TYR A 681 -1.02 -3.73 25.91
CA TYR A 681 -0.81 -2.28 25.74
C TYR A 681 -2.08 -1.47 25.49
N ASN A 682 -3.23 -1.92 26.00
CA ASN A 682 -4.50 -1.19 25.89
C ASN A 682 -4.74 -0.30 27.13
N ILE A 683 -5.48 0.79 26.94
CA ILE A 683 -5.89 1.72 28.00
C ILE A 683 -7.40 1.59 28.19
N ILE A 684 -7.82 1.26 29.41
CA ILE A 684 -9.23 1.15 29.80
C ILE A 684 -9.47 2.20 30.88
N GLU A 685 -10.20 3.27 30.54
CA GLU A 685 -10.40 4.38 31.47
C GLU A 685 -11.77 5.03 31.44
N ASP A 686 -12.21 5.58 32.57
CA ASP A 686 -13.46 6.35 32.66
C ASP A 686 -14.72 5.59 32.19
N ASN A 687 -14.73 4.25 32.27
CA ASN A 687 -15.89 3.42 31.92
C ASN A 687 -16.76 3.14 33.15
N THR A 688 -18.07 3.07 32.96
CA THR A 688 -19.03 2.65 33.99
C THR A 688 -19.55 1.24 33.70
N ILE A 689 -19.12 0.26 34.50
CA ILE A 689 -19.33 -1.17 34.29
C ILE A 689 -20.17 -1.73 35.44
N THR A 690 -21.45 -2.00 35.18
CA THR A 690 -22.42 -2.29 36.25
C THR A 690 -23.31 -3.50 35.98
N LYS A 691 -23.61 -4.28 37.02
CA LYS A 691 -24.65 -5.34 36.98
C LYS A 691 -24.50 -6.35 35.84
N ASN A 692 -23.26 -6.65 35.41
CA ASN A 692 -23.01 -7.71 34.44
C ASN A 692 -23.04 -9.07 35.16
N GLU A 693 -23.61 -10.10 34.51
CA GLU A 693 -23.95 -11.39 35.15
C GLU A 693 -22.73 -12.30 35.40
N HIS A 694 -21.56 -11.96 34.86
CA HIS A 694 -20.29 -12.65 35.10
C HIS A 694 -19.20 -11.65 35.53
N TYR A 695 -18.04 -11.64 34.86
CA TYR A 695 -17.00 -10.64 35.10
C TYR A 695 -17.44 -9.25 34.60
N GLY A 696 -17.23 -8.23 35.43
CA GLY A 696 -17.27 -6.83 35.01
C GLY A 696 -16.16 -6.56 33.99
N ILE A 697 -14.96 -7.10 34.21
CA ILE A 697 -13.86 -7.10 33.24
C ILE A 697 -12.95 -8.31 33.44
N TYR A 698 -12.42 -8.88 32.34
CA TYR A 698 -11.54 -10.04 32.38
C TYR A 698 -10.33 -9.92 31.46
N PHE A 699 -9.14 -10.16 32.00
CA PHE A 699 -7.90 -10.30 31.23
C PHE A 699 -7.40 -11.74 31.30
N GLY A 700 -7.21 -12.39 30.14
CA GLY A 700 -6.56 -13.70 30.04
C GLY A 700 -5.04 -13.62 30.24
N TRP A 701 -4.40 -14.74 30.57
CA TRP A 701 -3.00 -14.80 31.03
C TRP A 701 -1.91 -14.27 30.07
N ARG A 702 -2.23 -14.01 28.79
CA ARG A 702 -1.33 -13.40 27.80
C ARG A 702 -1.61 -11.91 27.54
N SER A 703 -2.64 -11.35 28.15
CA SER A 703 -3.10 -9.98 27.93
C SER A 703 -2.39 -9.05 28.89
N ILE A 704 -1.14 -8.69 28.59
CA ILE A 704 -0.21 -8.01 29.51
C ILE A 704 -0.08 -6.51 29.19
N GLU A 705 0.54 -5.75 30.09
CA GLU A 705 0.87 -4.33 29.87
C GLU A 705 -0.35 -3.43 29.59
N ASN A 706 -1.55 -3.84 30.02
CA ASN A 706 -2.73 -3.00 29.95
C ASN A 706 -2.81 -2.07 31.18
N VAL A 707 -3.40 -0.90 30.98
CA VAL A 707 -3.62 0.10 32.03
C VAL A 707 -5.11 0.28 32.26
N ILE A 708 -5.56 -0.02 33.47
CA ILE A 708 -6.97 0.07 33.89
C ILE A 708 -7.07 1.12 34.99
N ARG A 709 -7.69 2.26 34.68
CA ARG A 709 -7.80 3.36 35.64
C ARG A 709 -9.11 4.10 35.60
N LYS A 710 -9.55 4.67 36.71
CA LYS A 710 -10.72 5.58 36.73
C LYS A 710 -12.04 4.96 36.29
N ASN A 711 -12.17 3.63 36.31
CA ASN A 711 -13.41 2.95 35.95
C ASN A 711 -14.30 2.73 37.19
N ASN A 712 -15.60 2.65 36.97
CA ASN A 712 -16.60 2.34 38.00
C ASN A 712 -17.07 0.88 37.86
N PHE A 713 -16.69 0.00 38.80
CA PHE A 713 -17.15 -1.39 38.87
C PHE A 713 -18.22 -1.55 39.97
N ILE A 714 -19.48 -1.73 39.56
CA ILE A 714 -20.63 -1.68 40.48
C ILE A 714 -21.54 -2.90 40.32
N GLU A 715 -21.65 -3.72 41.36
CA GLU A 715 -22.62 -4.82 41.45
C GLU A 715 -22.54 -5.84 40.28
N ASN A 716 -21.36 -6.02 39.69
CA ASN A 716 -21.13 -7.14 38.77
C ASN A 716 -21.03 -8.44 39.58
N ALA A 717 -21.38 -9.59 38.99
CA ALA A 717 -21.28 -10.87 39.70
C ALA A 717 -19.84 -11.13 40.20
N GLN A 718 -18.84 -10.71 39.42
CA GLN A 718 -17.49 -10.47 39.90
C GLN A 718 -16.94 -9.21 39.24
N ASN A 719 -16.52 -8.20 40.02
CA ASN A 719 -16.11 -6.90 39.47
C ASN A 719 -14.93 -6.98 38.48
N ALA A 720 -13.90 -7.76 38.78
CA ALA A 720 -12.77 -7.98 37.86
C ALA A 720 -12.09 -9.33 38.07
N ARG A 721 -11.38 -9.79 37.03
CA ARG A 721 -10.40 -10.88 37.09
C ARG A 721 -9.22 -10.56 36.17
N ASP A 722 -8.01 -10.69 36.67
CA ASP A 722 -6.79 -10.37 35.92
C ASP A 722 -5.79 -11.51 36.00
N ASP A 723 -5.73 -12.29 34.92
CA ASP A 723 -4.87 -13.46 34.86
C ASP A 723 -3.44 -13.16 34.37
N ALA A 724 -3.14 -11.91 34.02
CA ALA A 724 -1.93 -11.48 33.32
C ALA A 724 -1.06 -10.47 34.08
N GLY A 725 -1.54 -9.88 35.18
CA GLY A 725 -0.76 -8.96 35.99
C GLY A 725 -0.68 -7.55 35.40
N ASN A 726 -1.84 -6.99 35.03
CA ASN A 726 -1.96 -5.65 34.46
C ASN A 726 -1.89 -4.55 35.52
N LYS A 727 -1.81 -3.29 35.07
CA LYS A 727 -1.71 -2.13 35.96
C LYS A 727 -3.10 -1.58 36.29
N TRP A 728 -3.42 -1.54 37.59
CA TRP A 728 -4.70 -1.03 38.11
C TRP A 728 -4.48 0.16 39.03
N GLN A 729 -5.25 1.23 38.84
CA GLN A 729 -5.13 2.44 39.66
C GLN A 729 -6.42 3.27 39.63
N ASP A 730 -6.82 3.86 40.76
CA ASP A 730 -7.88 4.87 40.81
C ASP A 730 -9.23 4.34 40.30
N ASN A 731 -9.55 3.04 40.41
CA ASN A 731 -10.88 2.53 40.04
C ASN A 731 -11.82 2.49 41.26
N TYR A 732 -13.11 2.68 41.04
CA TYR A 732 -14.15 2.52 42.07
C TYR A 732 -14.69 1.09 42.08
N TRP A 733 -14.90 0.54 43.27
CA TRP A 733 -15.31 -0.86 43.47
C TRP A 733 -16.43 -0.93 44.51
N SER A 734 -17.63 -1.34 44.11
CA SER A 734 -18.80 -1.39 45.02
C SER A 734 -18.66 -2.40 46.18
N ASP A 735 -17.78 -3.38 46.03
CA ASP A 735 -17.51 -4.45 47.01
C ASP A 735 -16.21 -4.22 47.81
N TYR A 736 -15.53 -3.08 47.62
CA TYR A 736 -14.30 -2.77 48.36
C TYR A 736 -14.55 -2.61 49.86
N ILE A 737 -13.89 -3.47 50.66
CA ILE A 737 -14.03 -3.49 52.12
C ILE A 737 -13.58 -2.20 52.79
N GLY A 738 -12.67 -1.44 52.16
CA GLY A 738 -12.24 -0.13 52.67
C GLY A 738 -13.39 0.87 52.77
N LEU A 739 -14.44 0.73 51.94
CA LEU A 739 -15.65 1.56 52.05
C LEU A 739 -16.47 1.25 53.32
N LYS A 740 -16.36 0.03 53.86
CA LYS A 740 -17.08 -0.41 55.07
C LYS A 740 -16.31 -0.12 56.37
N ILE A 741 -14.98 0.01 56.31
CA ILE A 741 -14.12 0.15 57.49
C ILE A 741 -13.23 1.38 57.33
N LYS A 742 -13.58 2.48 58.02
CA LYS A 742 -12.86 3.77 57.99
C LYS A 742 -11.35 3.65 58.22
N LEU A 743 -10.91 2.72 59.07
CA LEU A 743 -9.49 2.52 59.36
C LEU A 743 -8.73 1.96 58.14
N LEU A 744 -9.30 1.01 57.40
CA LEU A 744 -8.67 0.45 56.19
C LEU A 744 -8.61 1.48 55.07
N TYR A 745 -9.63 2.33 54.97
CA TYR A 745 -9.65 3.49 54.09
C TYR A 745 -8.51 4.48 54.41
N LEU A 746 -8.34 4.89 55.69
CA LEU A 746 -7.27 5.81 56.10
C LEU A 746 -5.86 5.23 55.85
N LEU A 747 -5.73 3.90 55.89
CA LEU A 747 -4.47 3.20 55.67
C LEU A 747 -4.19 2.89 54.19
N HIS A 748 -5.03 3.35 53.25
CA HIS A 748 -4.86 3.12 51.80
C HIS A 748 -4.66 1.64 51.45
N ILE A 749 -5.46 0.75 52.04
CA ILE A 749 -5.37 -0.68 51.79
C ILE A 749 -5.77 -0.97 50.33
N PRO A 750 -4.96 -1.67 49.52
CA PRO A 750 -5.27 -1.93 48.12
C PRO A 750 -6.50 -2.83 47.96
N TYR A 751 -7.20 -2.72 46.83
CA TYR A 751 -8.23 -3.68 46.44
C TYR A 751 -7.57 -4.88 45.75
N TYR A 752 -7.85 -6.09 46.26
CA TYR A 752 -7.31 -7.33 45.69
C TYR A 752 -8.12 -7.78 44.47
N ILE A 753 -7.44 -8.01 43.36
CA ILE A 753 -8.00 -8.56 42.13
C ILE A 753 -7.53 -10.01 42.00
N PRO A 754 -8.44 -10.98 41.80
CA PRO A 754 -8.09 -12.40 41.77
C PRO A 754 -6.93 -12.73 40.83
N LYS A 755 -6.02 -13.61 41.31
CA LYS A 755 -4.75 -14.05 40.68
C LYS A 755 -3.54 -13.11 40.85
N PHE A 756 -3.55 -12.30 41.91
CA PHE A 756 -2.42 -11.50 42.46
C PHE A 756 -2.24 -10.08 41.92
N SER A 757 -3.24 -9.49 41.27
CA SER A 757 -3.24 -8.06 40.92
C SER A 757 -3.85 -7.20 42.05
N PHE A 758 -3.46 -5.93 42.11
CA PHE A 758 -3.96 -4.99 43.09
C PHE A 758 -4.25 -3.63 42.45
N ASP A 759 -5.40 -3.04 42.79
CA ASP A 759 -5.58 -1.60 42.66
C ASP A 759 -5.04 -0.93 43.92
N TRP A 760 -3.90 -0.25 43.78
CA TRP A 760 -3.18 0.36 44.90
C TRP A 760 -3.82 1.65 45.41
N HIS A 761 -4.68 2.27 44.61
CA HIS A 761 -5.33 3.52 44.95
C HIS A 761 -6.83 3.46 44.62
N PRO A 762 -7.63 2.59 45.27
CA PRO A 762 -9.05 2.51 44.97
C PRO A 762 -9.77 3.85 45.21
N ALA A 763 -10.61 4.26 44.25
CA ALA A 763 -11.44 5.45 44.39
C ALA A 763 -12.57 5.21 45.41
N ILE A 764 -12.91 6.26 46.15
CA ILE A 764 -13.90 6.20 47.25
C ILE A 764 -15.31 6.59 46.87
N GLN A 765 -15.45 7.21 45.71
CA GLN A 765 -16.71 7.56 45.09
C GLN A 765 -16.62 7.15 43.62
N PRO A 766 -17.76 6.81 42.99
CA PRO A 766 -17.82 6.67 41.55
C PRO A 766 -17.28 7.93 40.86
N GLN A 767 -16.50 7.74 39.80
CA GLN A 767 -15.88 8.81 39.00
C GLN A 767 -16.78 9.30 37.88
#